data_AF-A0A834XXA4-F1
#
_entry.id   AF-A0A834XXA4-F1
#
_cell.length_a   1.000
_cell.length_b   1.000
_cell.length_c   1.000
_cell.angle_alpha   90.00
_cell.angle_beta   90.00
_cell.angle_gamma   90.00
#
_symmetry.space_group_name_H-M   'P 1'
#
loop_
_entity.id
_entity.type
_entity.pdbx_description
1 polymer ?
#
loop_
_entity_poly.entity_id
_entity_poly.type
_entity_poly.pdbx_seq_one_letter_code
_entity_poly.pdbx_strand_id
1 'polypeptide(L)'
;MQREAGLVIRRGQDFYLNLKLNRDYDESTDEVTLVLNMEVESNIFDVTDKTPEISIPLMNYFKPGTSTASLDAIDIHSIKIKVFLPVNLCIAKYRLSIKTNTKSVVSSAASFKINELLYIIFNPWCADDDVFVDDEEHRQEYVLSEDGLIWTGNASHMRTVPWAFRHFSRDVLDCAFYLINAKSNVDVVNKATLANSNDYDKGVLLGRWDGNYADGKHPCAWLGSSDIIQKYHKEKTSVKYGQCWVYGGVLTTLCRALGIPSRVVTNFASAHDTNGNLRIERCFDFQGKEIQDEEFTGDSVWNFHVWNEVWMRRTDLKDKNYDGWQVVDATPQETSSNDDDYQGQYACGPVPVLAIKLGDLDVPYDGKFVFAEVNADVYYFRKSKTNDKKMFDRVDQHRVGQNISTKAVGSYQREDITDTYKFPEDSIENRESFHKARTFCQDVRANEIDCPATNFNSIKVNLDATKNVEIGQPISIVLSIKNESNETHDVTTKLVFNAYQYTGIKIDLVKQTKADVSVGPKASKIVKLDIYWDDYKASLMSTCMFKIICLCSVPKENYDYFADSNIQLIKPKIKIDAKQLVAVDEKIKATMSFTNPLPIKLTNCQFRVLAPGLERNLKIKLDNIVEPGAVVSCYFTSVPKRKGNSTIIVNFESNELNEIEGFLPIIVVKNLPPLPPTIIDPKPDDAGESDQPSVGLSEMNLTIIPTITSNIEHKLSNDNSTVDSSNNQLSQPNDTYQQISCQDKKQEQTLAECSELNKKYTNKSETLLTCENSVSSLRDHQVNLENNLTTLELNIKDIVDEKNHTIVEMQRVVDRLQLEIALKTQQYSNISLQLKNKINENEKIIQESIAFKKKQEKTFDEYLGIKQKYNKSLETLSTCDNRVLSLRDHQVNLENNLTTLELNIKDIVDEKNHTIVEMQRVVDRLQLEIALKTQQYSNISQQLKNKIYENEKINQELIALKKEQAEKSEAIENAKQLVALDEKIKATMSFTNPLPIELTNCQFRVLAPGLERNLKIKLDNIVEPGAVVSCHFTNVPKRKGNSTIIVNFESNELNGIEGFLPIIVVKNLPPLPPTIIGPKPDDAGVSDQPSVGVLKPDDSSLIVAEAKKSEKSNLFANYIEEILMLMKVTVSNGDRRTGLTANI
;
A
#
# COMPACT_ATOMS: atom_id res chain seq x y z
N MET A 1 35.83 21.82 16.32
CA MET A 1 35.12 21.25 17.49
C MET A 1 34.10 20.25 16.99
N GLN A 2 34.04 19.06 17.57
CA GLN A 2 32.80 18.26 17.53
C GLN A 2 31.83 18.92 18.52
N ARG A 3 30.54 18.99 18.16
CA ARG A 3 29.48 19.46 19.07
C ARG A 3 29.02 18.24 19.86
N GLU A 4 28.92 18.36 21.17
CA GLU A 4 28.44 17.27 22.03
C GLU A 4 26.96 16.97 21.74
N ALA A 5 26.58 15.71 21.88
CA ALA A 5 25.25 15.25 21.48
C ALA A 5 24.19 15.68 22.51
N GLY A 6 23.21 16.45 22.06
CA GLY A 6 22.03 16.79 22.87
C GLY A 6 21.12 15.59 23.09
N LEU A 7 20.33 15.63 24.16
CA LEU A 7 19.34 14.61 24.46
C LEU A 7 18.06 14.86 23.65
N VAL A 8 17.61 13.89 22.87
CA VAL A 8 16.34 13.94 22.14
C VAL A 8 15.33 13.04 22.84
N ILE A 9 14.15 13.58 23.15
CA ILE A 9 13.03 12.85 23.75
C ILE A 9 11.74 13.07 22.97
N ARG A 10 10.86 12.07 22.99
CA ARG A 10 9.50 12.18 22.48
C ARG A 10 8.57 12.63 23.62
N ARG A 11 7.62 13.54 23.33
CA ARG A 11 6.60 13.98 24.30
C ARG A 11 5.65 12.84 24.69
N GLY A 12 4.91 12.97 25.79
CA GLY A 12 4.02 11.92 26.29
C GLY A 12 4.71 10.66 26.80
N GLN A 13 6.03 10.67 27.00
CA GLN A 13 6.82 9.52 27.44
C GLN A 13 7.74 9.87 28.62
N ASP A 14 7.92 8.89 29.50
CA ASP A 14 8.83 8.96 30.64
C ASP A 14 10.31 8.91 30.20
N PHE A 15 11.14 9.77 30.79
CA PHE A 15 12.61 9.67 30.74
C PHE A 15 13.23 9.83 32.13
N TYR A 16 14.52 9.57 32.27
CA TYR A 16 15.23 9.60 33.55
C TYR A 16 16.40 10.58 33.54
N LEU A 17 16.61 11.28 34.65
CA LEU A 17 17.76 12.13 34.92
C LEU A 17 18.46 11.67 36.20
N ASN A 18 19.77 11.48 36.15
CA ASN A 18 20.60 11.16 37.32
C ASN A 18 21.31 12.43 37.77
N LEU A 19 20.82 13.09 38.82
CA LEU A 19 21.47 14.27 39.38
C LEU A 19 22.52 13.86 40.42
N LYS A 20 23.76 14.28 40.22
CA LYS A 20 24.81 14.19 41.24
C LYS A 20 24.81 15.45 42.10
N LEU A 21 24.91 15.26 43.41
CA LEU A 21 24.78 16.30 44.42
C LEU A 21 26.10 16.43 45.21
N ASN A 22 26.23 17.51 45.99
CA ASN A 22 27.39 17.74 46.86
C ASN A 22 27.24 17.15 48.28
N ARG A 23 26.08 16.57 48.57
CA ARG A 23 25.73 15.78 49.76
C ARG A 23 24.54 14.88 49.44
N ASP A 24 24.12 14.05 50.38
CA ASP A 24 22.88 13.28 50.26
C ASP A 24 21.65 14.19 50.23
N TYR A 25 20.61 13.75 49.52
CA TYR A 25 19.32 14.43 49.41
C TYR A 25 18.44 14.11 50.63
N ASP A 26 17.93 15.15 51.29
CA ASP A 26 16.97 15.02 52.38
C ASP A 26 15.64 15.64 51.94
N GLU A 27 14.69 14.79 51.58
CA GLU A 27 13.34 15.18 51.15
C GLU A 27 12.62 16.05 52.19
N SER A 28 12.94 15.93 53.48
CA SER A 28 12.33 16.73 54.54
C SER A 28 12.82 18.18 54.57
N THR A 29 14.05 18.45 54.13
CA THR A 29 14.66 19.80 54.12
C THR A 29 14.79 20.41 52.72
N ASP A 30 14.86 19.60 51.67
CA ASP A 30 15.29 20.02 50.34
C ASP A 30 14.13 20.20 49.37
N GLU A 31 14.32 21.11 48.41
CA GLU A 31 13.46 21.32 47.25
C GLU A 31 14.30 21.29 45.98
N VAL A 32 13.85 20.52 45.00
CA VAL A 32 14.45 20.46 43.65
C VAL A 32 13.37 20.83 42.65
N THR A 33 13.65 21.75 41.74
CA THR A 33 12.76 22.16 40.65
C THR A 33 13.52 22.12 39.33
N LEU A 34 13.03 21.31 38.39
CA LEU A 34 13.50 21.30 37.00
C LEU A 34 12.87 22.48 36.27
N VAL A 35 13.66 23.21 35.48
CA VAL A 35 13.19 24.41 34.78
C VAL A 35 13.57 24.31 33.31
N LEU A 36 12.56 24.19 32.45
CA LEU A 36 12.71 24.16 31.00
C LEU A 36 12.47 25.57 30.42
N ASN A 37 13.47 26.10 29.74
CA ASN A 37 13.37 27.35 28.98
C ASN A 37 13.40 27.02 27.49
N MET A 38 12.39 27.44 26.73
CA MET A 38 12.38 27.25 25.28
C MET A 38 13.42 28.16 24.62
N GLU A 39 14.27 27.61 23.74
CA GLU A 39 15.19 28.41 22.91
C GLU A 39 14.54 28.68 21.54
N VAL A 40 14.12 29.93 21.33
CA VAL A 40 13.59 30.43 20.05
C VAL A 40 14.70 31.12 19.26
N GLU A 41 14.95 30.63 18.04
CA GLU A 41 15.83 31.27 17.06
C GLU A 41 14.98 32.11 16.09
N SER A 42 14.69 33.35 16.46
CA SER A 42 13.86 34.30 15.69
C SER A 42 14.51 34.68 14.34
N ASN A 43 14.07 34.08 13.22
CA ASN A 43 14.61 34.40 11.88
C ASN A 43 13.66 34.31 10.67
N ILE A 44 12.67 33.41 10.65
CA ILE A 44 11.83 33.18 9.45
C ILE A 44 10.38 33.65 9.64
N PHE A 45 9.70 33.16 10.67
CA PHE A 45 8.34 33.58 11.05
C PHE A 45 8.40 34.30 12.40
N ASP A 46 7.82 35.51 12.47
CA ASP A 46 7.88 36.35 13.67
C ASP A 46 7.04 35.77 14.83
N VAL A 47 7.63 35.78 16.03
CA VAL A 47 6.91 35.48 17.27
C VAL A 47 7.25 36.56 18.29
N THR A 48 6.25 37.39 18.60
CA THR A 48 6.37 38.58 19.47
C THR A 48 6.15 38.27 20.96
N ASP A 49 5.77 37.05 21.29
CA ASP A 49 5.48 36.61 22.67
C ASP A 49 6.75 36.22 23.44
N LYS A 50 6.74 36.48 24.75
CA LYS A 50 7.75 35.96 25.67
C LYS A 50 7.61 34.43 25.79
N THR A 51 8.71 33.72 25.54
CA THR A 51 8.81 32.26 25.73
C THR A 51 8.45 31.85 27.16
N PRO A 52 7.59 30.83 27.38
CA PRO A 52 7.22 30.39 28.72
C PRO A 52 8.38 29.65 29.41
N GLU A 53 8.72 30.06 30.64
CA GLU A 53 9.51 29.24 31.57
C GLU A 53 8.60 28.17 32.17
N ILE A 54 8.95 26.89 32.00
CA ILE A 54 8.19 25.77 32.58
C ILE A 54 8.95 25.23 33.79
N SER A 55 8.49 25.61 34.99
CA SER A 55 9.00 25.07 36.26
C SER A 55 8.23 23.80 36.67
N ILE A 56 8.97 22.74 36.96
CA ILE A 56 8.49 21.39 37.30
C ILE A 56 9.11 21.00 38.65
N PRO A 57 8.38 21.10 39.77
CA PRO A 57 8.89 20.69 41.07
C PRO A 57 9.04 19.16 41.13
N LEU A 58 10.05 18.69 41.88
CA LEU A 58 10.21 17.28 42.23
C LEU A 58 9.14 16.89 43.27
N MET A 59 8.41 15.82 43.00
CA MET A 59 7.31 15.32 43.84
C MET A 59 7.47 13.83 44.17
N ASN A 60 6.76 13.37 45.20
CA ASN A 60 6.76 11.96 45.61
C ASN A 60 5.70 11.12 44.86
N TYR A 61 4.92 11.75 43.99
CA TYR A 61 3.82 11.12 43.26
C TYR A 61 3.75 11.64 41.82
N PHE A 62 3.21 10.80 40.94
CA PHE A 62 3.00 11.13 39.53
C PHE A 62 1.68 11.89 39.35
N LYS A 63 1.66 12.92 38.49
CA LYS A 63 0.44 13.66 38.13
C LYS A 63 0.14 13.53 36.62
N PRO A 64 -0.80 12.64 36.23
CA PRO A 64 -1.17 12.43 34.83
C PRO A 64 -1.53 13.71 34.08
N GLY A 65 -1.22 13.75 32.79
CA GLY A 65 -1.56 14.86 31.88
C GLY A 65 -0.79 16.18 32.12
N THR A 66 0.16 16.23 33.06
CA THR A 66 0.93 17.45 33.36
C THR A 66 2.42 17.18 33.51
N SER A 67 3.26 18.16 33.14
CA SER A 67 4.71 18.10 33.31
C SER A 67 5.08 17.79 34.76
N THR A 68 5.74 16.65 34.98
CA THR A 68 5.96 16.07 36.30
C THR A 68 7.40 15.58 36.42
N ALA A 69 8.02 15.85 37.57
CA ALA A 69 9.25 15.21 38.00
C ALA A 69 8.96 14.44 39.29
N SER A 70 9.26 13.14 39.32
CA SER A 70 9.08 12.29 40.50
C SER A 70 10.35 11.56 40.88
N LEU A 71 10.59 11.44 42.18
CA LEU A 71 11.76 10.71 42.70
C LEU A 71 11.60 9.21 42.42
N ASP A 72 12.65 8.58 41.90
CA ASP A 72 12.66 7.19 41.45
C ASP A 72 13.67 6.33 42.22
N ALA A 73 14.84 6.89 42.54
CA ALA A 73 15.78 6.34 43.53
C ALA A 73 16.59 7.44 44.23
N ILE A 74 17.03 7.14 45.47
CA ILE A 74 18.04 7.91 46.20
C ILE A 74 19.26 7.02 46.35
N ASP A 75 20.42 7.52 45.93
CA ASP A 75 21.73 6.90 46.08
C ASP A 75 22.65 7.85 46.87
N ILE A 76 23.82 7.36 47.32
CA ILE A 76 24.80 8.20 48.01
C ILE A 76 25.23 9.35 47.08
N HIS A 77 24.98 10.58 47.54
CA HIS A 77 25.24 11.84 46.85
C HIS A 77 24.62 11.94 45.43
N SER A 78 23.54 11.20 45.15
CA SER A 78 22.81 11.35 43.88
C SER A 78 21.35 10.92 43.96
N ILE A 79 20.52 11.49 43.09
CA ILE A 79 19.10 11.11 42.95
C ILE A 79 18.78 10.78 41.50
N LYS A 80 18.02 9.70 41.29
CA LYS A 80 17.40 9.36 40.02
C LYS A 80 15.99 9.94 40.01
N ILE A 81 15.74 10.83 39.05
CA ILE A 81 14.46 11.49 38.85
C ILE A 81 13.83 10.91 37.59
N LYS A 82 12.59 10.45 37.69
CA LYS A 82 11.72 10.14 36.57
C LYS A 82 11.00 11.42 36.14
N VAL A 83 11.03 11.76 34.86
CA VAL A 83 10.43 12.97 34.30
C VAL A 83 9.46 12.60 33.20
N PHE A 84 8.26 13.20 33.25
CA PHE A 84 7.22 13.08 32.24
C PHE A 84 6.84 14.46 31.73
N LEU A 85 6.71 14.59 30.41
CA LEU A 85 6.28 15.81 29.73
C LEU A 85 5.10 15.48 28.83
N PRO A 86 3.95 16.18 28.96
CA PRO A 86 2.70 15.80 28.31
C PRO A 86 2.71 16.07 26.80
N VAL A 87 1.79 15.43 26.08
CA VAL A 87 1.66 15.55 24.60
C VAL A 87 1.24 16.95 24.13
N ASN A 88 0.61 17.76 24.98
CA ASN A 88 0.30 19.16 24.67
C ASN A 88 1.49 20.11 24.86
N LEU A 89 2.68 19.60 25.22
CA LEU A 89 3.90 20.40 25.20
C LEU A 89 4.35 20.66 23.76
N CYS A 90 4.72 21.91 23.47
CA CYS A 90 5.25 22.31 22.17
C CYS A 90 6.57 21.57 21.88
N ILE A 91 6.78 21.16 20.64
CA ILE A 91 8.07 20.62 20.20
C ILE A 91 9.07 21.77 20.03
N ALA A 92 10.23 21.69 20.68
CA ALA A 92 11.25 22.73 20.59
C ALA A 92 12.63 22.25 21.09
N LYS A 93 13.64 23.10 20.87
CA LYS A 93 14.87 23.11 21.66
C LYS A 93 14.57 23.71 23.04
N TYR A 94 14.86 22.97 24.10
CA TYR A 94 14.72 23.41 25.48
C TYR A 94 16.06 23.37 26.20
N ARG A 95 16.32 24.38 27.03
CA ARG A 95 17.42 24.41 27.98
C ARG A 95 16.91 24.10 29.38
N LEU A 96 17.38 22.99 29.93
CA LEU A 96 17.12 22.59 31.31
C LEU A 96 18.04 23.33 32.28
N SER A 97 17.50 23.70 33.44
CA SER A 97 18.24 24.15 34.61
C SER A 97 17.61 23.54 35.86
N ILE A 98 18.44 23.21 36.85
CA ILE A 98 17.98 22.67 38.13
C ILE A 98 18.07 23.78 39.18
N LYS A 99 16.92 24.26 39.68
CA LYS A 99 16.85 25.15 40.84
C LYS A 99 16.77 24.28 42.10
N THR A 100 17.66 24.48 43.07
CA THR A 100 17.68 23.76 44.35
C THR A 100 17.56 24.75 45.51
N ASN A 101 16.68 24.47 46.47
CA ASN A 101 16.40 25.32 47.62
C ASN A 101 16.34 24.48 48.92
N THR A 102 16.41 25.14 50.08
CA THR A 102 16.24 24.49 51.39
C THR A 102 15.09 25.15 52.13
N LYS A 103 14.13 24.35 52.59
CA LYS A 103 12.81 24.76 53.13
C LYS A 103 12.89 25.71 54.34
N SER A 104 14.04 25.76 55.01
CA SER A 104 14.31 26.61 56.17
C SER A 104 15.03 27.93 55.85
N VAL A 105 15.50 28.15 54.61
CA VAL A 105 16.36 29.29 54.25
C VAL A 105 15.87 29.96 52.95
N VAL A 106 15.24 31.13 53.09
CA VAL A 106 14.70 31.91 51.95
C VAL A 106 15.80 32.60 51.11
N SER A 107 17.03 32.70 51.64
CA SER A 107 18.15 33.37 50.97
C SER A 107 18.95 32.42 50.06
N SER A 108 18.89 32.70 48.75
CA SER A 108 19.62 32.05 47.64
C SER A 108 19.32 30.56 47.38
N ALA A 109 18.24 30.31 46.64
CA ALA A 109 18.13 29.08 45.85
C ALA A 109 19.27 29.03 44.81
N ALA A 110 20.03 27.94 44.78
CA ALA A 110 21.07 27.73 43.78
C ALA A 110 20.47 27.28 42.45
N SER A 111 21.08 27.66 41.33
CA SER A 111 20.63 27.31 39.98
C SER A 111 21.77 26.71 39.17
N PHE A 112 21.65 25.44 38.81
CA PHE A 112 22.60 24.73 37.94
C PHE A 112 22.06 24.68 36.51
N LYS A 113 22.68 25.44 35.61
CA LYS A 113 22.31 25.51 34.19
C LYS A 113 22.99 24.39 33.41
N ILE A 114 22.21 23.62 32.65
CA ILE A 114 22.74 22.58 31.74
C ILE A 114 23.15 23.25 30.41
N ASN A 115 24.31 22.85 29.88
CA ASN A 115 24.91 23.46 28.69
C ASN A 115 24.37 22.84 27.39
N GLU A 116 24.09 21.55 27.47
CA GLU A 116 23.46 20.70 26.49
C GLU A 116 21.98 21.10 26.31
N LEU A 117 21.43 20.82 25.12
CA LEU A 117 20.02 21.05 24.82
C LEU A 117 19.21 19.76 24.90
N LEU A 118 18.01 19.90 25.42
CA LEU A 118 16.95 18.90 25.40
C LEU A 118 16.05 19.19 24.20
N TYR A 119 16.03 18.30 23.22
CA TYR A 119 15.17 18.39 22.04
C TYR A 119 13.90 17.60 22.32
N ILE A 120 12.74 18.27 22.26
CA ILE A 120 11.44 17.63 22.46
C ILE A 120 10.75 17.52 21.11
N ILE A 121 10.47 16.29 20.69
CA ILE A 121 9.84 15.94 19.41
C ILE A 121 8.51 15.19 19.61
N PHE A 122 7.76 15.01 18.52
CA PHE A 122 6.48 14.30 18.51
C PHE A 122 6.61 12.81 18.88
N ASN A 123 5.50 12.19 19.30
CA ASN A 123 5.49 10.77 19.70
C ASN A 123 4.43 9.89 19.02
N PRO A 124 4.75 9.29 17.87
CA PRO A 124 3.90 8.29 17.20
C PRO A 124 3.61 7.03 18.01
N TRP A 125 4.33 6.75 19.11
CA TRP A 125 4.09 5.60 20.01
C TRP A 125 3.19 5.96 21.22
N CYS A 126 2.83 7.22 21.43
CA CYS A 126 1.98 7.64 22.55
C CYS A 126 0.54 7.83 22.07
N ALA A 127 -0.40 7.02 22.56
CA ALA A 127 -1.81 7.06 22.15
C ALA A 127 -2.50 8.42 22.37
N ASP A 128 -2.01 9.22 23.31
CA ASP A 128 -2.53 10.57 23.57
C ASP A 128 -2.02 11.61 22.54
N ASP A 129 -0.89 11.36 21.86
CA ASP A 129 -0.30 12.31 20.90
C ASP A 129 -1.13 12.32 19.60
N ASP A 130 -1.29 13.49 19.01
CA ASP A 130 -2.06 13.67 17.78
C ASP A 130 -1.41 13.02 16.55
N VAL A 131 -0.11 12.68 16.60
CA VAL A 131 0.55 11.90 15.53
C VAL A 131 0.62 10.40 15.81
N PHE A 132 -0.14 9.90 16.78
CA PHE A 132 -0.18 8.48 17.12
C PHE A 132 -0.55 7.61 15.91
N VAL A 133 0.30 6.64 15.61
CA VAL A 133 0.04 5.54 14.69
C VAL A 133 -0.06 4.28 15.55
N ASP A 134 -1.02 3.40 15.30
CA ASP A 134 -1.28 2.19 16.08
C ASP A 134 -0.39 0.99 15.68
N ASP A 135 -0.15 0.82 14.37
CA ASP A 135 0.72 -0.22 13.82
C ASP A 135 2.23 0.08 14.02
N GLU A 136 3.04 -0.95 14.32
CA GLU A 136 4.49 -0.78 14.53
C GLU A 136 5.29 -0.73 13.22
N GLU A 137 4.92 -1.48 12.19
CA GLU A 137 5.62 -1.46 10.91
C GLU A 137 5.45 -0.12 10.20
N HIS A 138 4.26 0.48 10.31
CA HIS A 138 3.99 1.87 9.94
C HIS A 138 4.88 2.85 10.70
N ARG A 139 5.09 2.67 12.01
CA ARG A 139 6.01 3.53 12.79
C ARG A 139 7.48 3.33 12.37
N GLN A 140 7.89 2.10 12.05
CA GLN A 140 9.23 1.83 11.51
C GLN A 140 9.41 2.49 10.13
N GLU A 141 8.45 2.31 9.21
CA GLU A 141 8.51 2.85 7.84
C GLU A 141 8.41 4.38 7.80
N TYR A 142 7.34 4.93 8.38
CA TYR A 142 6.95 6.33 8.20
C TYR A 142 7.63 7.29 9.15
N VAL A 143 8.31 6.79 10.19
CA VAL A 143 9.08 7.60 11.15
C VAL A 143 10.56 7.27 11.12
N LEU A 144 10.95 5.98 11.24
CA LEU A 144 12.36 5.60 11.50
C LEU A 144 13.17 5.25 10.25
N SER A 145 12.54 4.91 9.11
CA SER A 145 13.29 4.60 7.89
C SER A 145 14.00 5.85 7.36
N GLU A 146 15.32 5.75 7.21
CA GLU A 146 16.17 6.80 6.65
C GLU A 146 16.26 6.75 5.11
N ASP A 147 15.76 5.69 4.48
CA ASP A 147 15.76 5.49 3.02
C ASP A 147 14.32 5.29 2.50
N GLY A 148 14.09 5.67 1.25
CA GLY A 148 12.79 5.58 0.58
C GLY A 148 12.91 5.44 -0.94
N LEU A 149 11.76 5.30 -1.59
CA LEU A 149 11.59 5.26 -3.03
C LEU A 149 10.54 6.31 -3.43
N ILE A 150 10.75 6.97 -4.57
CA ILE A 150 9.81 7.91 -5.18
C ILE A 150 9.52 7.44 -6.61
N TRP A 151 8.30 7.56 -7.08
CA TRP A 151 7.93 7.18 -8.44
C TRP A 151 7.97 8.41 -9.36
N THR A 152 8.35 8.20 -10.61
CA THR A 152 8.47 9.25 -11.63
C THR A 152 8.15 8.68 -13.02
N GLY A 153 7.98 9.52 -14.03
CA GLY A 153 7.77 9.09 -15.42
C GLY A 153 6.32 9.16 -15.86
N ASN A 154 5.70 8.03 -16.19
CA ASN A 154 4.29 7.95 -16.61
C ASN A 154 3.60 6.71 -16.03
N ALA A 155 2.27 6.75 -15.93
CA ALA A 155 1.45 5.70 -15.31
C ALA A 155 1.70 4.28 -15.86
N SER A 156 2.03 4.16 -17.16
CA SER A 156 2.30 2.88 -17.82
C SER A 156 3.76 2.40 -17.73
N HIS A 157 4.72 3.31 -17.50
CA HIS A 157 6.15 3.00 -17.42
C HIS A 157 6.80 3.81 -16.30
N MET A 158 6.62 3.35 -15.06
CA MET A 158 7.10 4.05 -13.88
C MET A 158 8.61 3.87 -13.68
N ARG A 159 9.33 4.97 -13.42
CA ARG A 159 10.74 4.99 -13.04
C ARG A 159 10.87 5.25 -11.54
N THR A 160 11.44 4.29 -10.82
CA THR A 160 11.74 4.41 -9.39
C THR A 160 13.01 5.22 -9.15
N VAL A 161 12.90 6.29 -8.37
CA VAL A 161 14.01 7.12 -7.87
C VAL A 161 14.30 6.72 -6.42
N PRO A 162 15.47 6.13 -6.11
CA PRO A 162 15.87 5.86 -4.73
C PRO A 162 16.28 7.16 -4.01
N TRP A 163 15.83 7.33 -2.76
CA TRP A 163 16.03 8.58 -2.02
C TRP A 163 16.43 8.35 -0.55
N ALA A 164 17.57 8.90 -0.14
CA ALA A 164 18.05 8.84 1.24
C ALA A 164 17.59 10.08 2.03
N PHE A 165 16.47 9.97 2.75
CA PHE A 165 16.02 11.02 3.69
C PHE A 165 17.11 11.33 4.72
N ARG A 166 17.64 10.29 5.37
CA ARG A 166 18.70 10.36 6.39
C ARG A 166 18.47 11.42 7.47
N HIS A 167 17.25 11.45 8.01
CA HIS A 167 16.80 12.49 8.95
C HIS A 167 17.51 12.43 10.33
N PHE A 168 18.17 11.33 10.69
CA PHE A 168 19.07 11.27 11.85
C PHE A 168 20.51 11.72 11.54
N SER A 169 20.74 12.36 10.38
CA SER A 169 22.01 12.98 10.06
C SER A 169 22.27 14.22 10.90
N ARG A 170 23.56 14.49 11.09
CA ARG A 170 24.08 15.71 11.72
C ARG A 170 23.42 16.97 11.13
N ASP A 171 23.15 17.95 11.99
CA ASP A 171 22.58 19.27 11.68
C ASP A 171 21.15 19.28 11.08
N VAL A 172 20.53 18.13 10.75
CA VAL A 172 19.16 18.07 10.18
C VAL A 172 18.09 18.46 11.19
N LEU A 173 18.12 17.89 12.40
CA LEU A 173 17.15 18.22 13.46
C LEU A 173 17.29 19.67 13.95
N ASP A 174 18.52 20.19 14.06
CA ASP A 174 18.74 21.61 14.32
C ASP A 174 18.15 22.50 13.23
N CYS A 175 18.25 22.09 11.96
CA CYS A 175 17.65 22.81 10.86
C CYS A 175 16.13 22.78 10.89
N ALA A 176 15.50 21.65 11.21
CA ALA A 176 14.04 21.57 11.36
C ALA A 176 13.54 22.56 12.42
N PHE A 177 14.20 22.62 13.59
CA PHE A 177 13.89 23.61 14.64
C PHE A 177 14.35 25.05 14.35
N TYR A 178 15.21 25.27 13.36
CA TYR A 178 15.56 26.61 12.87
C TYR A 178 14.48 27.14 11.88
N LEU A 179 13.88 26.24 11.11
CA LEU A 179 12.82 26.56 10.15
C LEU A 179 11.45 26.75 10.82
N ILE A 180 11.15 25.94 11.83
CA ILE A 180 9.81 25.81 12.40
C ILE A 180 9.79 26.33 13.84
N ASN A 181 9.01 27.39 14.05
CA ASN A 181 8.65 27.93 15.36
C ASN A 181 7.11 28.02 15.43
N ALA A 182 6.49 27.08 16.14
CA ALA A 182 5.06 26.81 16.03
C ALA A 182 4.42 26.46 17.37
N LYS A 183 3.15 26.83 17.54
CA LYS A 183 2.38 26.61 18.79
C LYS A 183 1.44 25.40 18.73
N SER A 184 1.03 24.96 17.54
CA SER A 184 0.15 23.80 17.33
C SER A 184 0.74 22.82 16.30
N ASN A 185 0.19 21.61 16.23
CA ASN A 185 0.72 20.56 15.35
C ASN A 185 0.45 20.84 13.86
N VAL A 186 -0.70 21.45 13.55
CA VAL A 186 -1.03 21.95 12.19
C VAL A 186 -0.06 23.08 11.83
N ASP A 187 0.15 24.05 12.72
CA ASP A 187 1.09 25.17 12.55
C ASP A 187 2.55 24.69 12.32
N VAL A 188 2.97 23.58 12.95
CA VAL A 188 4.26 22.92 12.64
C VAL A 188 4.32 22.47 11.18
N VAL A 189 3.27 21.81 10.69
CA VAL A 189 3.24 21.22 9.35
C VAL A 189 3.11 22.31 8.27
N ASN A 190 2.23 23.30 8.45
CA ASN A 190 2.14 24.45 7.54
C ASN A 190 3.51 25.13 7.39
N LYS A 191 4.21 25.39 8.52
CA LYS A 191 5.55 25.99 8.49
C LYS A 191 6.62 25.06 7.94
N ALA A 192 6.52 23.74 8.10
CA ALA A 192 7.43 22.80 7.45
C ALA A 192 7.30 22.85 5.92
N THR A 193 6.07 22.90 5.43
CA THR A 193 5.74 22.99 4.00
C THR A 193 6.19 24.33 3.41
N LEU A 194 5.79 25.45 4.03
CA LEU A 194 6.17 26.81 3.62
C LEU A 194 7.68 27.06 3.68
N ALA A 195 8.37 26.56 4.71
CA ALA A 195 9.83 26.70 4.82
C ALA A 195 10.60 25.87 3.77
N ASN A 196 9.98 24.85 3.20
CA ASN A 196 10.58 24.07 2.11
C ASN A 196 10.35 24.75 0.75
N SER A 197 9.14 25.28 0.52
CA SER A 197 8.81 26.17 -0.62
C SER A 197 9.65 27.45 -0.60
N ASN A 198 9.79 28.13 -1.74
CA ASN A 198 10.57 29.38 -1.87
C ASN A 198 9.68 30.59 -2.14
N ASP A 199 8.72 30.83 -1.25
CA ASP A 199 8.13 32.16 -1.16
C ASP A 199 9.13 33.13 -0.49
N TYR A 200 9.16 34.38 -0.96
CA TYR A 200 10.02 35.47 -0.45
C TYR A 200 11.53 35.14 -0.23
N ASP A 201 12.12 34.28 -1.08
CA ASP A 201 13.57 33.96 -1.12
C ASP A 201 14.21 33.40 0.18
N LYS A 202 13.42 32.78 1.07
CA LYS A 202 13.91 32.19 2.33
C LYS A 202 13.86 30.65 2.40
N GLY A 203 13.24 30.00 1.43
CA GLY A 203 12.98 28.55 1.40
C GLY A 203 14.22 27.66 1.41
N VAL A 204 14.08 26.40 1.80
CA VAL A 204 15.19 25.41 1.74
C VAL A 204 15.64 25.15 0.31
N LEU A 205 14.72 25.14 -0.66
CA LEU A 205 14.97 24.78 -2.06
C LEU A 205 14.50 25.88 -3.02
N LEU A 206 15.38 26.35 -3.90
CA LEU A 206 14.95 27.17 -5.04
C LEU A 206 14.50 26.25 -6.19
N GLY A 207 13.29 26.47 -6.69
CA GLY A 207 12.70 25.72 -7.80
C GLY A 207 13.22 26.20 -9.15
N ARG A 208 13.36 25.30 -10.14
CA ARG A 208 13.68 25.68 -11.53
C ARG A 208 13.29 24.58 -12.52
N TRP A 209 12.68 24.97 -13.63
CA TRP A 209 12.18 24.05 -14.67
C TRP A 209 12.65 24.39 -16.10
N ASP A 210 13.37 25.49 -16.34
CA ASP A 210 13.81 25.90 -17.69
C ASP A 210 14.86 24.98 -18.35
N GLY A 211 15.37 23.96 -17.64
CA GLY A 211 16.40 23.04 -18.10
C GLY A 211 17.84 23.54 -17.91
N ASN A 212 18.05 24.79 -17.46
CA ASN A 212 19.38 25.36 -17.27
C ASN A 212 19.74 25.42 -15.79
N TYR A 213 20.65 24.54 -15.36
CA TYR A 213 21.06 24.43 -13.95
C TYR A 213 22.53 24.80 -13.72
N ALA A 214 23.14 25.57 -14.64
CA ALA A 214 24.58 25.82 -14.68
C ALA A 214 25.15 26.53 -13.45
N ASP A 215 24.35 27.35 -12.75
CA ASP A 215 24.70 28.05 -11.52
C ASP A 215 24.27 27.30 -10.22
N GLY A 216 23.82 26.06 -10.35
CA GLY A 216 23.31 25.25 -9.26
C GLY A 216 23.62 23.76 -9.42
N LYS A 217 22.67 22.92 -9.00
CA LYS A 217 22.72 21.47 -9.20
C LYS A 217 21.42 21.01 -9.85
N HIS A 218 21.53 20.16 -10.87
CA HIS A 218 20.40 19.54 -11.55
C HIS A 218 19.50 18.76 -10.55
N PRO A 219 18.16 18.90 -10.58
CA PRO A 219 17.25 18.23 -9.65
C PRO A 219 17.45 16.71 -9.55
N CYS A 220 17.57 16.00 -10.68
CA CYS A 220 17.84 14.55 -10.71
C CYS A 220 19.27 14.11 -10.29
N ALA A 221 20.13 15.03 -9.84
CA ALA A 221 21.46 14.68 -9.30
C ALA A 221 21.47 14.59 -7.76
N TRP A 222 20.35 14.87 -7.08
CA TRP A 222 20.18 14.64 -5.64
C TRP A 222 19.90 13.16 -5.36
N LEU A 223 20.56 12.61 -4.33
CA LEU A 223 20.39 11.21 -3.89
C LEU A 223 19.64 11.10 -2.56
N GLY A 224 19.14 12.22 -2.03
CA GLY A 224 18.72 12.35 -0.65
C GLY A 224 18.75 13.78 -0.12
N SER A 225 18.06 13.99 1.00
CA SER A 225 17.75 15.32 1.56
C SER A 225 18.83 15.89 2.48
N SER A 226 19.60 15.02 3.15
CA SER A 226 20.62 15.42 4.13
C SER A 226 21.66 16.42 3.56
N ASP A 227 22.18 16.17 2.35
CA ASP A 227 23.08 17.09 1.61
C ASP A 227 22.45 18.50 1.39
N ILE A 228 21.14 18.56 1.14
CA ILE A 228 20.38 19.79 0.88
C ILE A 228 20.19 20.56 2.19
N ILE A 229 19.63 19.90 3.20
CA ILE A 229 19.31 20.50 4.49
C ILE A 229 20.59 20.95 5.20
N GLN A 230 21.68 20.18 5.16
CA GLN A 230 22.97 20.59 5.73
C GLN A 230 23.57 21.80 5.02
N LYS A 231 23.43 21.89 3.68
CA LYS A 231 23.87 23.07 2.92
C LYS A 231 23.07 24.30 3.32
N TYR A 232 21.74 24.22 3.31
CA TYR A 232 20.87 25.32 3.75
C TYR A 232 21.16 25.71 5.21
N HIS A 233 21.28 24.74 6.12
CA HIS A 233 21.53 25.02 7.54
C HIS A 233 22.82 25.80 7.78
N LYS A 234 23.87 25.51 6.99
CA LYS A 234 25.17 26.18 7.03
C LYS A 234 25.16 27.56 6.36
N GLU A 235 24.51 27.69 5.21
CA GLU A 235 24.62 28.86 4.33
C GLU A 235 23.47 29.86 4.50
N LYS A 236 22.34 29.43 5.10
CA LYS A 236 21.11 30.19 5.35
C LYS A 236 20.51 30.86 4.10
N THR A 237 20.67 30.19 2.95
CA THR A 237 20.19 30.62 1.62
C THR A 237 19.66 29.42 0.84
N SER A 238 18.63 29.62 0.03
CA SER A 238 17.94 28.57 -0.74
C SER A 238 18.88 27.73 -1.62
N VAL A 239 18.69 26.40 -1.59
CA VAL A 239 19.55 25.46 -2.29
C VAL A 239 19.09 25.26 -3.74
N LYS A 240 19.96 25.64 -4.68
CA LYS A 240 19.79 25.46 -6.12
C LYS A 240 20.12 24.02 -6.57
N TYR A 241 19.24 23.24 -7.20
CA TYR A 241 17.82 23.48 -7.52
C TYR A 241 16.94 22.28 -7.13
N GLY A 242 15.66 22.53 -6.89
CA GLY A 242 14.61 21.55 -6.63
C GLY A 242 13.52 21.50 -7.72
N GLN A 243 12.79 20.39 -7.73
CA GLN A 243 11.52 20.12 -8.42
C GLN A 243 10.67 19.21 -7.51
N CYS A 244 9.42 18.90 -7.83
CA CYS A 244 8.45 18.32 -6.89
C CYS A 244 8.96 17.12 -6.05
N TRP A 245 9.60 16.11 -6.64
CA TRP A 245 10.16 14.98 -5.87
C TRP A 245 11.31 15.37 -4.93
N VAL A 246 12.05 16.45 -5.23
CA VAL A 246 13.10 17.02 -4.37
C VAL A 246 12.44 17.76 -3.19
N TYR A 247 11.38 18.52 -3.45
CA TYR A 247 10.56 19.15 -2.41
C TYR A 247 9.95 18.08 -1.49
N GLY A 248 9.26 17.09 -2.05
CA GLY A 248 8.65 15.99 -1.30
C GLY A 248 9.65 15.15 -0.50
N GLY A 249 10.85 14.94 -1.06
CA GLY A 249 11.96 14.30 -0.36
C GLY A 249 12.46 15.11 0.85
N VAL A 250 12.60 16.42 0.72
CA VAL A 250 13.03 17.30 1.82
C VAL A 250 11.95 17.45 2.90
N LEU A 251 10.68 17.67 2.53
CA LEU A 251 9.59 17.83 3.51
C LEU A 251 9.37 16.56 4.33
N THR A 252 9.35 15.36 3.73
CA THR A 252 9.35 14.09 4.50
C THR A 252 10.54 14.01 5.46
N THR A 253 11.71 14.55 5.11
CA THR A 253 12.89 14.53 5.98
C THR A 253 12.75 15.47 7.18
N LEU A 254 12.16 16.66 6.98
CA LEU A 254 11.87 17.61 8.06
C LEU A 254 10.81 17.06 9.02
N CYS A 255 9.71 16.53 8.49
CA CYS A 255 8.62 15.95 9.29
C CYS A 255 9.10 14.73 10.10
N ARG A 256 9.81 13.77 9.46
CA ARG A 256 10.38 12.60 10.17
C ARG A 256 11.40 12.98 11.23
N ALA A 257 12.24 14.00 10.99
CA ALA A 257 13.17 14.52 12.00
C ALA A 257 12.44 15.02 13.26
N LEU A 258 11.32 15.72 13.09
CA LEU A 258 10.45 16.18 14.17
C LEU A 258 9.58 15.06 14.78
N GLY A 259 9.65 13.84 14.25
CA GLY A 259 8.88 12.69 14.73
C GLY A 259 7.45 12.61 14.20
N ILE A 260 7.10 13.38 13.18
CA ILE A 260 5.80 13.27 12.48
C ILE A 260 5.91 12.12 11.46
N PRO A 261 4.99 11.14 11.44
CA PRO A 261 4.99 10.10 10.41
C PRO A 261 4.67 10.71 9.05
N SER A 262 5.44 10.37 8.02
CA SER A 262 5.27 10.96 6.69
C SER A 262 5.71 10.04 5.56
N ARG A 263 5.02 10.11 4.42
CA ARG A 263 5.38 9.42 3.18
C ARG A 263 5.40 10.36 1.97
N VAL A 264 6.12 9.96 0.93
CA VAL A 264 6.14 10.64 -0.36
C VAL A 264 5.12 9.96 -1.26
N VAL A 265 4.27 10.74 -1.94
CA VAL A 265 3.20 10.23 -2.80
C VAL A 265 3.42 10.77 -4.21
N THR A 266 3.26 9.91 -5.22
CA THR A 266 3.38 10.24 -6.63
C THR A 266 2.02 10.07 -7.30
N ASN A 267 1.48 11.12 -7.91
CA ASN A 267 0.31 11.05 -8.76
C ASN A 267 0.73 11.06 -10.23
N PHE A 268 0.23 10.15 -11.08
CA PHE A 268 0.49 10.20 -12.52
C PHE A 268 -0.66 10.88 -13.25
N ALA A 269 -0.33 11.64 -14.30
CA ALA A 269 -1.27 12.53 -14.97
C ALA A 269 -1.96 13.51 -13.99
N SER A 270 -1.18 14.11 -13.08
CA SER A 270 -1.67 15.15 -12.16
C SER A 270 -2.17 16.35 -12.95
N ALA A 271 -3.42 16.75 -12.72
CA ALA A 271 -3.94 17.98 -13.29
C ALA A 271 -3.41 19.19 -12.52
N HIS A 272 -3.19 20.30 -13.22
CA HIS A 272 -2.85 21.59 -12.63
C HIS A 272 -3.89 22.60 -13.12
N ASP A 273 -4.95 22.77 -12.33
CA ASP A 273 -6.07 23.67 -12.58
C ASP A 273 -5.73 25.06 -11.98
N THR A 274 -5.53 26.03 -12.87
CA THR A 274 -5.12 27.41 -12.55
C THR A 274 -6.30 28.33 -12.18
N ASN A 275 -7.53 27.80 -12.15
CA ASN A 275 -8.74 28.60 -11.95
C ASN A 275 -9.81 27.95 -11.03
N GLY A 276 -9.59 26.71 -10.59
CA GLY A 276 -10.36 26.02 -9.55
C GLY A 276 -11.75 25.56 -10.00
N ASN A 277 -11.95 25.32 -11.29
CA ASN A 277 -13.24 24.90 -11.86
C ASN A 277 -13.40 23.36 -11.97
N LEU A 278 -12.35 22.60 -11.64
CA LEU A 278 -12.22 21.14 -11.73
C LEU A 278 -12.22 20.57 -13.16
N ARG A 279 -11.77 21.36 -14.13
CA ARG A 279 -11.66 21.02 -15.55
C ARG A 279 -10.34 21.51 -16.12
N ILE A 280 -9.73 20.70 -16.99
CA ILE A 280 -8.56 21.12 -17.78
C ILE A 280 -9.00 21.39 -19.22
N GLU A 281 -9.14 22.66 -19.61
CA GLU A 281 -9.53 23.04 -20.96
C GLU A 281 -8.32 23.06 -21.92
N ARG A 282 -8.33 22.24 -22.97
CA ARG A 282 -7.27 22.23 -24.00
C ARG A 282 -7.83 22.61 -25.37
N CYS A 283 -7.39 23.73 -25.92
CA CYS A 283 -7.83 24.23 -27.21
C CYS A 283 -6.76 24.09 -28.29
N PHE A 284 -7.14 23.60 -29.48
CA PHE A 284 -6.25 23.44 -30.62
C PHE A 284 -6.72 24.25 -31.84
N ASP A 285 -5.78 24.78 -32.61
CA ASP A 285 -6.08 25.40 -33.91
C ASP A 285 -6.26 24.34 -35.02
N PHE A 286 -6.65 24.79 -36.20
CA PHE A 286 -6.82 23.93 -37.38
C PHE A 286 -5.51 23.32 -37.93
N GLN A 287 -4.36 23.67 -37.35
CA GLN A 287 -3.03 23.12 -37.66
C GLN A 287 -2.52 22.17 -36.56
N GLY A 288 -3.28 21.98 -35.48
CA GLY A 288 -2.89 21.21 -34.29
C GLY A 288 -1.87 21.91 -33.40
N LYS A 289 -1.72 23.23 -33.51
CA LYS A 289 -1.03 24.02 -32.50
C LYS A 289 -1.97 24.17 -31.31
N GLU A 290 -1.48 23.85 -30.12
CA GLU A 290 -2.16 24.17 -28.87
C GLU A 290 -2.21 25.70 -28.69
N ILE A 291 -3.37 26.23 -28.31
CA ILE A 291 -3.60 27.65 -28.16
C ILE A 291 -3.54 28.00 -26.67
N GLN A 292 -2.52 28.76 -26.31
CA GLN A 292 -2.37 29.43 -25.03
C GLN A 292 -2.42 30.93 -25.33
N ASP A 293 -3.59 31.53 -25.10
CA ASP A 293 -3.88 32.96 -25.17
C ASP A 293 -4.73 33.33 -23.94
N GLU A 294 -4.96 34.62 -23.65
CA GLU A 294 -5.64 35.06 -22.41
C GLU A 294 -7.12 34.62 -22.31
N GLU A 295 -7.69 34.05 -23.38
CA GLU A 295 -9.02 33.43 -23.41
C GLU A 295 -9.00 31.94 -22.98
N PHE A 296 -7.80 31.37 -22.81
CA PHE A 296 -7.54 30.03 -22.28
C PHE A 296 -6.82 30.09 -20.94
N THR A 297 -7.11 29.11 -20.10
CA THR A 297 -6.53 28.95 -18.77
C THR A 297 -5.07 28.48 -18.86
N GLY A 298 -4.31 28.68 -17.78
CA GLY A 298 -2.91 28.22 -17.68
C GLY A 298 -2.78 26.70 -17.46
N ASP A 299 -3.88 25.96 -17.64
CA ASP A 299 -4.05 24.61 -17.15
C ASP A 299 -3.14 23.61 -17.85
N SER A 300 -2.69 22.61 -17.10
CA SER A 300 -1.83 21.56 -17.64
C SER A 300 -2.13 20.19 -17.02
N VAL A 301 -1.65 19.13 -17.67
CA VAL A 301 -1.62 17.79 -17.08
C VAL A 301 -0.16 17.35 -17.05
N TRP A 302 0.39 17.29 -15.84
CA TRP A 302 1.76 16.88 -15.55
C TRP A 302 1.83 15.36 -15.63
N ASN A 303 2.83 14.81 -16.33
CA ASN A 303 2.97 13.35 -16.52
C ASN A 303 3.06 12.61 -15.18
N PHE A 304 3.67 13.26 -14.19
CA PHE A 304 3.55 12.94 -12.78
C PHE A 304 3.76 14.20 -11.93
N HIS A 305 3.20 14.20 -10.73
CA HIS A 305 3.50 15.15 -9.65
C HIS A 305 3.84 14.39 -8.36
N VAL A 306 4.49 15.05 -7.39
CA VAL A 306 4.95 14.44 -6.15
C VAL A 306 4.75 15.38 -4.96
N TRP A 307 3.93 14.96 -4.02
CA TRP A 307 3.64 15.63 -2.75
C TRP A 307 3.96 14.73 -1.55
N ASN A 308 3.51 15.12 -0.35
CA ASN A 308 3.61 14.30 0.86
C ASN A 308 2.26 14.01 1.49
N GLU A 309 2.19 12.88 2.18
CA GLU A 309 1.19 12.64 3.21
C GLU A 309 1.86 12.69 4.58
N VAL A 310 1.21 13.36 5.54
CA VAL A 310 1.59 13.38 6.95
C VAL A 310 0.46 12.79 7.80
N TRP A 311 0.79 12.03 8.83
CA TRP A 311 -0.23 11.42 9.70
C TRP A 311 -0.47 12.27 10.94
N MET A 312 -1.70 12.77 11.13
CA MET A 312 -2.11 13.47 12.35
C MET A 312 -3.61 13.42 12.59
N ARG A 313 -4.03 13.64 13.84
CA ARG A 313 -5.39 14.09 14.17
C ARG A 313 -5.61 15.53 13.78
N ARG A 314 -6.80 15.83 13.27
CA ARG A 314 -7.25 17.17 12.94
C ARG A 314 -8.03 17.75 14.12
N THR A 315 -7.28 18.19 15.13
CA THR A 315 -7.84 18.81 16.34
C THR A 315 -8.62 20.10 16.06
N ASP A 316 -8.28 20.78 14.97
CA ASP A 316 -8.94 21.95 14.39
C ASP A 316 -10.30 21.65 13.74
N LEU A 317 -10.47 20.46 13.15
CA LEU A 317 -11.72 20.06 12.50
C LEU A 317 -12.74 19.52 13.52
N LYS A 318 -14.03 19.70 13.21
CA LYS A 318 -15.13 19.23 14.08
C LYS A 318 -15.36 17.72 13.98
N ASP A 319 -15.31 17.18 12.76
CA ASP A 319 -15.38 15.74 12.52
C ASP A 319 -14.00 15.10 12.71
N LYS A 320 -13.97 13.93 13.36
CA LYS A 320 -12.77 13.11 13.61
C LYS A 320 -12.60 11.96 12.63
N ASN A 321 -13.55 11.78 11.71
CA ASN A 321 -13.34 10.95 10.51
C ASN A 321 -12.19 11.49 9.63
N TYR A 322 -11.80 12.76 9.80
CA TYR A 322 -10.69 13.41 9.09
C TYR A 322 -9.32 13.31 9.80
N ASP A 323 -9.22 12.57 10.90
CA ASP A 323 -7.94 12.16 11.48
C ASP A 323 -7.24 11.14 10.55
N GLY A 324 -5.90 11.13 10.51
CA GLY A 324 -5.10 10.21 9.69
C GLY A 324 -4.24 10.94 8.65
N TRP A 325 -4.13 10.39 7.44
CA TRP A 325 -3.32 10.96 6.36
C TRP A 325 -3.87 12.30 5.85
N GLN A 326 -3.02 13.32 5.90
CA GLN A 326 -3.26 14.65 5.34
C GLN A 326 -2.27 14.91 4.19
N VAL A 327 -2.77 15.37 3.04
CA VAL A 327 -1.94 15.81 1.91
C VAL A 327 -1.33 17.17 2.21
N VAL A 328 -0.02 17.31 1.97
CA VAL A 328 0.69 18.59 1.94
C VAL A 328 1.67 18.64 0.77
N ASP A 329 1.76 19.78 0.10
CA ASP A 329 2.77 20.02 -0.94
C ASP A 329 3.49 21.35 -0.75
N ALA A 330 4.82 21.28 -0.89
CA ALA A 330 5.76 22.39 -0.83
C ALA A 330 6.28 22.79 -2.22
N THR A 331 5.77 22.17 -3.28
CA THR A 331 6.03 22.62 -4.66
C THR A 331 5.25 23.92 -4.91
N PRO A 332 5.91 25.01 -5.33
CA PRO A 332 5.20 26.23 -5.70
C PRO A 332 4.47 26.01 -7.04
N GLN A 333 3.18 25.72 -6.95
CA GLN A 333 2.24 25.58 -8.06
C GLN A 333 1.26 26.76 -8.04
N GLU A 334 0.32 26.75 -7.10
CA GLU A 334 -0.63 27.84 -6.84
C GLU A 334 -0.47 28.40 -5.42
N THR A 335 -1.05 29.57 -5.15
CA THR A 335 -1.08 30.17 -3.82
C THR A 335 -2.31 29.72 -3.02
N SER A 336 -2.17 29.46 -1.71
CA SER A 336 -3.30 29.08 -0.85
C SER A 336 -4.42 30.12 -0.87
N SER A 337 -5.66 29.64 -1.02
CA SER A 337 -6.85 30.44 -1.33
C SER A 337 -7.72 30.81 -0.12
N ASN A 338 -7.31 30.46 1.10
CA ASN A 338 -8.17 30.51 2.29
C ASN A 338 -8.07 31.85 3.02
N ASP A 339 -9.06 32.18 3.86
CA ASP A 339 -9.05 33.38 4.73
C ASP A 339 -8.30 33.12 6.05
N ASP A 340 -7.05 32.63 5.96
CA ASP A 340 -6.16 32.38 7.10
C ASP A 340 -4.84 33.18 6.98
N ASP A 341 -3.96 33.05 7.98
CA ASP A 341 -2.67 33.76 8.05
C ASP A 341 -1.70 33.41 6.88
N TYR A 342 -2.07 32.45 6.01
CA TYR A 342 -1.27 31.96 4.88
C TYR A 342 -1.85 32.30 3.51
N GLN A 343 -2.93 33.09 3.44
CA GLN A 343 -3.53 33.59 2.19
C GLN A 343 -2.48 34.16 1.23
N GLY A 344 -2.47 33.68 -0.02
CA GLY A 344 -1.57 34.18 -1.06
C GLY A 344 -0.11 33.67 -0.99
N GLN A 345 0.19 32.66 -0.17
CA GLN A 345 1.51 32.03 -0.10
C GLN A 345 1.56 30.71 -0.89
N TYR A 346 2.70 30.40 -1.51
CA TYR A 346 2.92 29.18 -2.30
C TYR A 346 3.17 27.93 -1.44
N ALA A 347 2.10 27.37 -0.85
CA ALA A 347 2.07 26.03 -0.25
C ALA A 347 0.64 25.47 -0.28
N CYS A 348 0.49 24.16 -0.13
CA CYS A 348 -0.80 23.47 -0.12
C CYS A 348 -0.95 22.52 1.07
N GLY A 349 -2.12 22.51 1.71
CA GLY A 349 -2.51 21.60 2.78
C GLY A 349 -2.19 22.10 4.20
N PRO A 350 -2.49 21.32 5.26
CA PRO A 350 -2.91 19.92 5.24
C PRO A 350 -4.40 19.71 4.89
N VAL A 351 -4.69 18.91 3.86
CA VAL A 351 -6.07 18.47 3.54
C VAL A 351 -6.25 16.98 3.84
N PRO A 352 -7.36 16.55 4.49
CA PRO A 352 -7.56 15.13 4.76
C PRO A 352 -7.73 14.36 3.45
N VAL A 353 -6.99 13.26 3.26
CA VAL A 353 -7.12 12.39 2.07
C VAL A 353 -8.57 11.91 1.88
N LEU A 354 -9.27 11.64 2.99
CA LEU A 354 -10.69 11.27 2.98
C LEU A 354 -11.61 12.38 2.45
N ALA A 355 -11.31 13.66 2.74
CA ALA A 355 -12.13 14.79 2.25
C ALA A 355 -12.03 14.90 0.71
N ILE A 356 -10.84 14.64 0.15
CA ILE A 356 -10.62 14.57 -1.29
C ILE A 356 -11.43 13.41 -1.91
N LYS A 357 -11.42 12.22 -1.29
CA LYS A 357 -12.21 11.08 -1.77
C LYS A 357 -13.72 11.34 -1.80
N LEU A 358 -14.25 12.00 -0.76
CA LEU A 358 -15.68 12.25 -0.59
C LEU A 358 -16.21 13.53 -1.30
N GLY A 359 -15.32 14.41 -1.76
CA GLY A 359 -15.69 15.70 -2.37
C GLY A 359 -16.06 16.78 -1.33
N ASP A 360 -15.54 16.67 -0.11
CA ASP A 360 -15.80 17.57 1.04
C ASP A 360 -14.86 18.78 1.01
N LEU A 361 -15.02 19.60 -0.02
CA LEU A 361 -14.12 20.71 -0.33
C LEU A 361 -14.35 21.97 0.53
N ASP A 362 -15.32 21.93 1.46
CA ASP A 362 -15.53 22.94 2.50
C ASP A 362 -14.61 22.76 3.73
N VAL A 363 -13.85 21.66 3.77
CA VAL A 363 -12.85 21.36 4.80
C VAL A 363 -11.51 22.03 4.48
N PRO A 364 -10.92 22.84 5.38
CA PRO A 364 -9.58 23.39 5.17
C PRO A 364 -8.50 22.29 5.25
N TYR A 365 -7.41 22.38 4.49
CA TYR A 365 -6.96 23.50 3.67
C TYR A 365 -7.05 23.16 2.16
N ASP A 366 -7.15 24.14 1.26
CA ASP A 366 -6.85 24.03 -0.19
C ASP A 366 -7.51 22.90 -1.01
N GLY A 367 -8.56 22.25 -0.49
CA GLY A 367 -9.05 20.97 -1.02
C GLY A 367 -9.50 21.00 -2.49
N LYS A 368 -9.91 22.16 -3.02
CA LYS A 368 -10.22 22.35 -4.44
C LYS A 368 -9.04 22.01 -5.36
N PHE A 369 -7.83 22.43 -4.98
CA PHE A 369 -6.63 22.22 -5.79
C PHE A 369 -6.25 20.73 -5.82
N VAL A 370 -6.14 20.11 -4.65
CA VAL A 370 -5.81 18.67 -4.52
C VAL A 370 -6.89 17.77 -5.14
N PHE A 371 -8.17 18.16 -5.07
CA PHE A 371 -9.24 17.43 -5.76
C PHE A 371 -9.12 17.54 -7.28
N ALA A 372 -8.80 18.73 -7.82
CA ALA A 372 -8.54 18.89 -9.24
C ALA A 372 -7.37 17.99 -9.70
N GLU A 373 -6.26 17.95 -8.95
CA GLU A 373 -5.08 17.15 -9.26
C GLU A 373 -5.38 15.66 -9.53
N VAL A 374 -6.38 15.08 -8.85
CA VAL A 374 -6.71 13.64 -8.94
C VAL A 374 -8.03 13.32 -9.67
N ASN A 375 -8.93 14.30 -9.85
CA ASN A 375 -10.27 14.08 -10.41
C ASN A 375 -10.67 15.01 -11.57
N ALA A 376 -9.85 15.97 -12.01
CA ALA A 376 -10.29 16.93 -13.04
C ALA A 376 -10.55 16.30 -14.42
N ASP A 377 -11.72 16.58 -14.99
CA ASP A 377 -12.11 16.19 -16.35
C ASP A 377 -11.31 17.00 -17.40
N VAL A 378 -10.76 16.34 -18.44
CA VAL A 378 -10.00 17.04 -19.50
C VAL A 378 -10.90 17.32 -20.70
N TYR A 379 -11.22 18.60 -20.94
CA TYR A 379 -12.11 19.04 -22.01
C TYR A 379 -11.33 19.50 -23.24
N TYR A 380 -11.58 18.87 -24.38
CA TYR A 380 -10.94 19.18 -25.66
C TYR A 380 -11.82 20.12 -26.48
N PHE A 381 -11.19 21.17 -26.99
CA PHE A 381 -11.81 22.18 -27.84
C PHE A 381 -10.98 22.47 -29.08
N ARG A 382 -11.62 23.06 -30.09
CA ARG A 382 -10.99 23.48 -31.34
C ARG A 382 -11.45 24.87 -31.77
N LYS A 383 -10.55 25.76 -32.21
CA LYS A 383 -10.98 26.99 -32.91
C LYS A 383 -11.46 26.63 -34.33
N SER A 384 -12.63 27.15 -34.71
CA SER A 384 -13.29 26.92 -36.00
C SER A 384 -12.55 27.57 -37.17
N LYS A 385 -12.35 26.83 -38.27
CA LYS A 385 -11.68 27.29 -39.51
C LYS A 385 -12.36 28.50 -40.20
N THR A 386 -13.60 28.86 -39.84
CA THR A 386 -14.43 29.83 -40.57
C THR A 386 -14.89 31.04 -39.76
N ASN A 387 -14.77 31.00 -38.43
CA ASN A 387 -15.26 32.06 -37.54
C ASN A 387 -14.55 32.08 -36.17
N ASP A 388 -13.41 31.39 -36.03
CA ASP A 388 -12.55 31.27 -34.85
C ASP A 388 -13.21 30.83 -33.52
N LYS A 389 -14.51 30.51 -33.54
CA LYS A 389 -15.25 30.07 -32.35
C LYS A 389 -14.68 28.78 -31.76
N LYS A 390 -14.62 28.73 -30.43
CA LYS A 390 -14.36 27.53 -29.62
C LYS A 390 -15.49 26.53 -29.83
N MET A 391 -15.17 25.39 -30.44
CA MET A 391 -16.05 24.23 -30.61
C MET A 391 -15.63 23.14 -29.62
N PHE A 392 -16.59 22.52 -28.93
CA PHE A 392 -16.33 21.31 -28.13
C PHE A 392 -16.05 20.11 -29.04
N ASP A 393 -15.03 19.31 -28.69
CA ASP A 393 -14.64 18.08 -29.40
C ASP A 393 -15.03 16.84 -28.57
N ARG A 394 -14.54 16.77 -27.32
CA ARG A 394 -14.83 15.69 -26.37
C ARG A 394 -14.42 16.05 -24.94
N VAL A 395 -14.83 15.23 -23.98
CA VAL A 395 -14.25 15.16 -22.63
C VAL A 395 -13.52 13.82 -22.45
N ASP A 396 -12.47 13.81 -21.64
CA ASP A 396 -11.68 12.64 -21.27
C ASP A 396 -11.60 12.59 -19.73
N GLN A 397 -12.33 11.64 -19.14
CA GLN A 397 -12.64 11.59 -17.70
C GLN A 397 -11.73 10.61 -16.93
N HIS A 398 -11.05 9.72 -17.65
CA HIS A 398 -10.22 8.64 -17.08
C HIS A 398 -8.73 8.98 -17.06
N ARG A 399 -8.38 10.20 -17.47
CA ARG A 399 -7.00 10.61 -17.76
C ARG A 399 -6.22 11.09 -16.54
N VAL A 400 -6.87 11.72 -15.57
CA VAL A 400 -6.24 12.38 -14.43
C VAL A 400 -6.23 11.46 -13.21
N GLY A 401 -5.26 11.63 -12.30
CA GLY A 401 -5.23 10.91 -11.03
C GLY A 401 -4.93 9.41 -11.15
N GLN A 402 -3.95 9.03 -11.96
CA GLN A 402 -3.67 7.62 -12.27
C GLN A 402 -2.59 7.03 -11.35
N ASN A 403 -2.80 5.78 -10.91
CA ASN A 403 -1.83 4.95 -10.19
C ASN A 403 -1.09 5.70 -9.06
N ILE A 404 -1.85 6.37 -8.19
CA ILE A 404 -1.29 7.19 -7.10
C ILE A 404 -0.48 6.26 -6.19
N SER A 405 0.82 6.51 -6.08
CA SER A 405 1.80 5.53 -5.65
C SER A 405 2.67 6.02 -4.50
N THR A 406 2.97 5.13 -3.56
CA THR A 406 3.94 5.35 -2.49
C THR A 406 4.80 4.10 -2.27
N LYS A 407 5.78 4.19 -1.35
CA LYS A 407 6.62 3.06 -0.97
C LYS A 407 5.87 2.20 0.04
N ALA A 408 5.70 0.92 -0.28
CA ALA A 408 5.12 -0.05 0.63
C ALA A 408 5.93 -0.19 1.93
N VAL A 409 5.21 -0.40 3.02
CA VAL A 409 5.75 -0.66 4.37
C VAL A 409 6.72 -1.84 4.35
N GLY A 410 7.87 -1.68 5.01
CA GLY A 410 8.86 -2.75 5.22
C GLY A 410 9.61 -3.24 3.98
N SER A 411 9.17 -2.89 2.77
CA SER A 411 9.65 -3.44 1.50
C SER A 411 10.08 -2.37 0.49
N TYR A 412 10.75 -2.78 -0.58
CA TYR A 412 11.15 -1.89 -1.69
C TYR A 412 10.18 -2.00 -2.88
N GLN A 413 8.91 -2.26 -2.60
CA GLN A 413 7.84 -2.37 -3.58
C GLN A 413 6.96 -1.10 -3.63
N ARG A 414 6.09 -1.02 -4.65
CA ARG A 414 5.09 0.03 -4.81
C ARG A 414 3.82 -0.37 -4.06
N GLU A 415 3.32 0.53 -3.21
CA GLU A 415 1.94 0.53 -2.73
C GLU A 415 1.15 1.45 -3.67
N ASP A 416 0.00 0.97 -4.16
CA ASP A 416 -0.94 1.80 -4.92
C ASP A 416 -2.06 2.23 -3.98
N ILE A 417 -2.29 3.53 -3.90
CA ILE A 417 -3.23 4.19 -2.99
C ILE A 417 -4.24 5.04 -3.77
N THR A 418 -4.44 4.78 -5.06
CA THR A 418 -5.42 5.50 -5.89
C THR A 418 -6.83 5.47 -5.26
N ASP A 419 -7.19 4.35 -4.62
CA ASP A 419 -8.47 4.17 -3.95
C ASP A 419 -8.61 4.98 -2.66
N THR A 420 -7.52 5.48 -2.05
CA THR A 420 -7.63 6.38 -0.89
C THR A 420 -8.00 7.80 -1.31
N TYR A 421 -7.71 8.21 -2.54
CA TYR A 421 -7.98 9.54 -3.09
C TYR A 421 -9.29 9.64 -3.88
N LYS A 422 -9.75 8.55 -4.51
CA LYS A 422 -11.00 8.54 -5.27
C LYS A 422 -11.69 7.18 -5.28
N PHE A 423 -12.97 7.18 -5.60
CA PHE A 423 -13.73 5.97 -5.87
C PHE A 423 -13.40 5.43 -7.29
N PRO A 424 -13.59 4.12 -7.55
CA PRO A 424 -13.31 3.53 -8.86
C PRO A 424 -14.00 4.28 -10.00
N GLU A 425 -13.33 4.40 -11.14
CA GLU A 425 -13.89 5.13 -12.28
C GLU A 425 -15.21 4.51 -12.75
N ASP A 426 -16.13 5.37 -13.19
CA ASP A 426 -17.51 5.04 -13.56
C ASP A 426 -18.38 4.40 -12.45
N SER A 427 -17.93 4.38 -11.19
CA SER A 427 -18.81 4.07 -10.05
C SER A 427 -19.79 5.22 -9.75
N ILE A 428 -20.89 4.92 -9.07
CA ILE A 428 -21.88 5.94 -8.68
C ILE A 428 -21.26 6.91 -7.67
N GLU A 429 -20.49 6.38 -6.73
CA GLU A 429 -19.80 7.12 -5.66
C GLU A 429 -18.74 8.09 -6.22
N ASN A 430 -18.02 7.70 -7.28
CA ASN A 430 -17.11 8.56 -8.04
C ASN A 430 -17.86 9.77 -8.62
N ARG A 431 -18.99 9.52 -9.30
CA ARG A 431 -19.81 10.59 -9.89
C ARG A 431 -20.48 11.48 -8.83
N GLU A 432 -20.98 10.91 -7.73
CA GLU A 432 -21.55 11.68 -6.61
C GLU A 432 -20.52 12.59 -5.93
N SER A 433 -19.30 12.08 -5.67
CA SER A 433 -18.17 12.86 -5.16
C SER A 433 -17.79 14.01 -6.09
N PHE A 434 -17.65 13.75 -7.40
CA PHE A 434 -17.35 14.78 -8.40
C PHE A 434 -18.47 15.83 -8.53
N HIS A 435 -19.74 15.41 -8.51
CA HIS A 435 -20.88 16.33 -8.53
C HIS A 435 -20.95 17.21 -7.28
N LYS A 436 -20.62 16.68 -6.10
CA LYS A 436 -20.53 17.46 -4.85
C LYS A 436 -19.42 18.51 -4.94
N ALA A 437 -18.21 18.10 -5.32
CA ALA A 437 -17.06 18.98 -5.51
C ALA A 437 -17.34 20.09 -6.54
N ARG A 438 -17.87 19.75 -7.72
CA ARG A 438 -18.21 20.69 -8.80
C ARG A 438 -19.33 21.66 -8.41
N THR A 439 -20.29 21.23 -7.57
CA THR A 439 -21.32 22.11 -7.01
C THR A 439 -20.72 23.13 -6.03
N PHE A 440 -19.78 22.70 -5.19
CA PHE A 440 -19.08 23.60 -4.26
C PHE A 440 -18.20 24.63 -4.99
N CYS A 441 -17.57 24.25 -6.11
CA CYS A 441 -16.77 25.16 -6.92
C CYS A 441 -17.60 26.15 -7.78
N GLN A 442 -18.94 26.08 -7.75
CA GLN A 442 -19.84 27.02 -8.43
C GLN A 442 -19.61 27.14 -9.96
N ASP A 443 -19.31 26.01 -10.62
CA ASP A 443 -19.15 25.92 -12.08
C ASP A 443 -20.42 26.33 -12.85
N VAL A 444 -20.51 27.61 -13.21
CA VAL A 444 -21.62 28.18 -13.98
C VAL A 444 -21.68 27.71 -15.44
N ARG A 445 -20.62 27.08 -15.97
CA ARG A 445 -20.61 26.45 -17.30
C ARG A 445 -21.02 24.97 -17.24
N ALA A 446 -21.64 24.53 -16.13
CA ALA A 446 -22.04 23.14 -15.96
C ALA A 446 -23.00 22.64 -17.04
N ASN A 447 -23.97 23.46 -17.44
CA ASN A 447 -25.06 23.07 -18.35
C ASN A 447 -24.72 23.16 -19.85
N GLU A 448 -23.50 23.58 -20.21
CA GLU A 448 -23.15 23.90 -21.60
C GLU A 448 -22.58 22.72 -22.41
N ILE A 449 -22.23 21.60 -21.76
CA ILE A 449 -21.41 20.53 -22.36
C ILE A 449 -22.06 19.12 -22.28
N ASP A 450 -23.19 18.96 -21.61
CA ASP A 450 -23.89 17.67 -21.42
C ASP A 450 -24.65 17.17 -22.68
N CYS A 451 -23.97 17.12 -23.84
CA CYS A 451 -24.43 16.42 -25.05
C CYS A 451 -23.25 16.04 -25.99
N PRO A 452 -22.80 14.77 -26.01
CA PRO A 452 -21.92 14.27 -27.07
C PRO A 452 -22.70 14.16 -28.39
N ALA A 453 -22.50 15.13 -29.29
CA ALA A 453 -23.16 15.13 -30.59
C ALA A 453 -22.55 14.08 -31.54
N THR A 454 -23.43 13.25 -32.12
CA THR A 454 -23.21 12.37 -33.29
C THR A 454 -22.18 11.24 -33.19
N ASN A 455 -22.69 10.04 -32.90
CA ASN A 455 -21.99 8.76 -33.10
C ASN A 455 -22.13 8.30 -34.59
N PHE A 456 -21.76 9.15 -35.54
CA PHE A 456 -22.04 8.98 -36.99
C PHE A 456 -20.85 9.30 -37.92
N ASN A 457 -19.62 8.97 -37.51
CA ASN A 457 -18.43 9.17 -38.34
C ASN A 457 -18.20 7.93 -39.24
N SER A 458 -18.08 8.11 -40.56
CA SER A 458 -17.79 6.96 -41.44
C SER A 458 -16.34 6.48 -41.34
N ILE A 459 -15.44 7.37 -40.95
CA ILE A 459 -14.01 7.11 -40.80
C ILE A 459 -13.69 6.85 -39.33
N LYS A 460 -13.21 5.64 -39.02
CA LYS A 460 -12.55 5.35 -37.75
C LYS A 460 -11.05 5.54 -37.90
N VAL A 461 -10.45 6.14 -36.89
CA VAL A 461 -9.01 6.39 -36.81
C VAL A 461 -8.48 5.71 -35.55
N ASN A 462 -7.32 5.05 -35.68
CA ASN A 462 -6.57 4.49 -34.55
C ASN A 462 -5.10 4.90 -34.65
N LEU A 463 -4.55 5.43 -33.57
CA LEU A 463 -3.15 5.83 -33.45
C LEU A 463 -2.41 4.81 -32.59
N ASP A 464 -1.51 4.04 -33.19
CA ASP A 464 -0.60 3.15 -32.47
C ASP A 464 0.84 3.66 -32.57
N ALA A 465 1.68 3.31 -31.61
CA ALA A 465 3.08 3.72 -31.57
C ALA A 465 3.93 2.73 -30.76
N THR A 466 5.23 2.67 -31.05
CA THR A 466 6.14 1.75 -30.35
C THR A 466 6.17 2.03 -28.85
N LYS A 467 5.88 0.99 -28.05
CA LYS A 467 5.85 1.00 -26.58
C LYS A 467 7.18 0.44 -26.05
N ASN A 468 7.56 0.77 -24.81
CA ASN A 468 8.82 0.34 -24.19
C ASN A 468 10.09 0.67 -25.01
N VAL A 469 10.17 1.83 -25.67
CA VAL A 469 11.35 2.21 -26.46
C VAL A 469 12.51 2.61 -25.55
N GLU A 470 13.66 1.94 -25.66
CA GLU A 470 14.88 2.34 -24.95
C GLU A 470 15.53 3.59 -25.58
N ILE A 471 16.18 4.40 -24.75
CA ILE A 471 16.92 5.59 -25.22
C ILE A 471 18.06 5.19 -26.18
N GLY A 472 18.09 5.77 -27.38
CA GLY A 472 18.97 5.37 -28.47
C GLY A 472 18.27 4.62 -29.60
N GLN A 473 17.13 3.97 -29.32
CA GLN A 473 16.37 3.18 -30.30
C GLN A 473 15.43 4.04 -31.16
N PRO A 474 15.02 3.56 -32.36
CA PRO A 474 14.01 4.23 -33.18
C PRO A 474 12.59 4.03 -32.64
N ILE A 475 11.70 4.96 -32.98
CA ILE A 475 10.28 4.97 -32.66
C ILE A 475 9.50 4.89 -33.97
N SER A 476 8.51 4.00 -34.08
CA SER A 476 7.56 3.98 -35.20
C SER A 476 6.16 4.35 -34.72
N ILE A 477 5.54 5.33 -35.39
CA ILE A 477 4.15 5.77 -35.15
C ILE A 477 3.32 5.35 -36.36
N VAL A 478 2.18 4.70 -36.11
CA VAL A 478 1.35 4.04 -37.12
C VAL A 478 -0.10 4.49 -36.97
N LEU A 479 -0.53 5.37 -37.87
CA LEU A 479 -1.90 5.87 -37.95
C LEU A 479 -2.71 4.99 -38.91
N SER A 480 -3.67 4.24 -38.37
CA SER A 480 -4.58 3.39 -39.13
C SER A 480 -5.91 4.11 -39.36
N ILE A 481 -6.31 4.23 -40.62
CA ILE A 481 -7.54 4.92 -41.07
C ILE A 481 -8.44 3.87 -41.72
N LYS A 482 -9.62 3.61 -41.14
CA LYS A 482 -10.59 2.63 -41.63
C LYS A 482 -11.86 3.34 -42.06
N ASN A 483 -12.28 3.14 -43.30
CA ASN A 483 -13.59 3.57 -43.78
C ASN A 483 -14.63 2.47 -43.50
N GLU A 484 -15.75 2.84 -42.87
CA GLU A 484 -16.87 1.94 -42.60
C GLU A 484 -18.14 2.29 -43.40
N SER A 485 -18.11 3.33 -44.25
CA SER A 485 -19.16 3.61 -45.24
C SER A 485 -19.01 2.77 -46.52
N ASN A 486 -19.93 3.01 -47.47
CA ASN A 486 -19.89 2.48 -48.83
C ASN A 486 -19.32 3.52 -49.84
N GLU A 487 -18.85 4.69 -49.39
CA GLU A 487 -18.34 5.77 -50.25
C GLU A 487 -16.82 5.90 -50.17
N THR A 488 -16.22 6.76 -51.01
CA THR A 488 -14.77 7.07 -50.97
C THR A 488 -14.54 8.43 -50.31
N HIS A 489 -13.79 8.41 -49.22
CA HIS A 489 -13.46 9.60 -48.44
C HIS A 489 -12.01 9.98 -48.61
N ASP A 490 -11.77 11.28 -48.77
CA ASP A 490 -10.44 11.86 -48.90
C ASP A 490 -10.07 12.46 -47.54
N VAL A 491 -9.00 11.94 -46.93
CA VAL A 491 -8.62 12.19 -45.55
C VAL A 491 -7.26 12.89 -45.50
N THR A 492 -7.24 14.16 -45.11
CA THR A 492 -6.02 14.89 -44.80
C THR A 492 -5.56 14.52 -43.40
N THR A 493 -4.32 14.06 -43.26
CA THR A 493 -3.73 13.69 -41.96
C THR A 493 -2.46 14.45 -41.66
N LYS A 494 -2.19 14.70 -40.38
CA LYS A 494 -0.96 15.27 -39.86
C LYS A 494 -0.54 14.53 -38.58
N LEU A 495 0.65 13.97 -38.58
CA LEU A 495 1.30 13.41 -37.38
C LEU A 495 2.43 14.35 -36.96
N VAL A 496 2.49 14.66 -35.67
CA VAL A 496 3.48 15.58 -35.09
C VAL A 496 4.11 14.91 -33.87
N PHE A 497 5.43 14.85 -33.82
CA PHE A 497 6.23 14.33 -32.71
C PHE A 497 7.03 15.48 -32.10
N ASN A 498 6.83 15.72 -30.81
CA ASN A 498 7.33 16.89 -30.09
C ASN A 498 8.07 16.46 -28.82
N ALA A 499 9.12 17.18 -28.42
CA ALA A 499 9.74 17.02 -27.11
C ALA A 499 8.99 17.88 -26.07
N TYR A 500 8.78 17.32 -24.88
CA TYR A 500 8.02 17.93 -23.79
C TYR A 500 8.77 17.79 -22.47
N GLN A 501 8.49 18.68 -21.51
CA GLN A 501 8.85 18.50 -20.10
C GLN A 501 7.85 17.58 -19.40
N TYR A 502 8.23 17.03 -18.23
CA TYR A 502 7.30 16.24 -17.42
C TYR A 502 6.08 17.06 -16.97
N THR A 503 6.23 18.38 -16.80
CA THR A 503 5.18 19.38 -16.49
C THR A 503 4.13 19.57 -17.60
N GLY A 504 4.31 18.93 -18.77
CA GLY A 504 3.39 19.11 -19.90
C GLY A 504 3.69 20.34 -20.77
N ILE A 505 4.75 21.10 -20.48
CA ILE A 505 5.24 22.20 -21.34
C ILE A 505 5.93 21.63 -22.59
N LYS A 506 5.58 22.13 -23.79
CA LYS A 506 6.29 21.79 -25.04
C LYS A 506 7.64 22.51 -25.11
N ILE A 507 8.68 21.78 -25.52
CA ILE A 507 10.02 22.35 -25.77
C ILE A 507 10.35 22.44 -27.26
N ASP A 508 10.11 21.38 -28.04
CA ASP A 508 10.60 21.31 -29.43
C ASP A 508 9.68 20.54 -30.38
N LEU A 509 9.80 20.80 -31.68
CA LEU A 509 9.19 20.04 -32.77
C LEU A 509 10.24 19.11 -33.40
N VAL A 510 10.28 17.86 -32.92
CA VAL A 510 11.25 16.85 -33.34
C VAL A 510 11.01 16.40 -34.79
N LYS A 511 9.76 16.05 -35.12
CA LYS A 511 9.41 15.56 -36.47
C LYS A 511 7.93 15.75 -36.76
N GLN A 512 7.57 15.87 -38.03
CA GLN A 512 6.17 15.81 -38.46
C GLN A 512 6.04 15.26 -39.87
N THR A 513 4.86 14.74 -40.20
CA THR A 513 4.48 14.39 -41.57
C THR A 513 3.03 14.81 -41.83
N LYS A 514 2.71 15.11 -43.09
CA LYS A 514 1.35 15.35 -43.58
C LYS A 514 1.10 14.44 -44.77
N ALA A 515 -0.02 13.72 -44.78
CA ALA A 515 -0.42 12.86 -45.88
C ALA A 515 -1.91 13.05 -46.20
N ASP A 516 -2.22 13.30 -47.47
CA ASP A 516 -3.58 13.35 -47.99
C ASP A 516 -3.91 11.98 -48.62
N VAL A 517 -4.93 11.28 -48.10
CA VAL A 517 -5.14 9.86 -48.32
C VAL A 517 -6.59 9.57 -48.71
N SER A 518 -6.79 9.06 -49.93
CA SER A 518 -8.12 8.57 -50.36
C SER A 518 -8.36 7.14 -49.85
N VAL A 519 -9.44 6.95 -49.10
CA VAL A 519 -9.83 5.68 -48.45
C VAL A 519 -11.14 5.19 -49.07
N GLY A 520 -11.04 4.17 -49.92
CA GLY A 520 -12.19 3.58 -50.61
C GLY A 520 -13.20 2.87 -49.69
N PRO A 521 -14.35 2.42 -50.22
CA PRO A 521 -15.43 1.80 -49.47
C PRO A 521 -14.95 0.59 -48.67
N LYS A 522 -15.30 0.54 -47.37
CA LYS A 522 -14.88 -0.51 -46.41
C LYS A 522 -13.36 -0.74 -46.28
N ALA A 523 -12.52 0.09 -46.92
CA ALA A 523 -11.08 -0.12 -46.99
C ALA A 523 -10.36 0.41 -45.74
N SER A 524 -9.07 0.11 -45.64
CA SER A 524 -8.18 0.71 -44.65
C SER A 524 -6.90 1.22 -45.31
N LYS A 525 -6.33 2.28 -44.74
CA LYS A 525 -5.05 2.88 -45.14
C LYS A 525 -4.22 3.14 -43.89
N ILE A 526 -2.90 3.22 -44.06
CA ILE A 526 -1.94 3.46 -42.99
C ILE A 526 -1.04 4.63 -43.38
N VAL A 527 -0.83 5.55 -42.45
CA VAL A 527 0.20 6.60 -42.52
C VAL A 527 1.22 6.31 -41.41
N LYS A 528 2.51 6.41 -41.72
CA LYS A 528 3.60 6.17 -40.76
C LYS A 528 4.44 7.42 -40.53
N LEU A 529 4.99 7.53 -39.33
CA LEU A 529 6.04 8.47 -38.98
C LEU A 529 7.11 7.72 -38.16
N ASP A 530 8.24 7.44 -38.78
CA ASP A 530 9.38 6.79 -38.14
C ASP A 530 10.41 7.85 -37.69
N ILE A 531 10.84 7.78 -36.43
CA ILE A 531 11.76 8.71 -35.77
C ILE A 531 12.99 7.94 -35.31
N TYR A 532 14.17 8.38 -35.73
CA TYR A 532 15.46 7.76 -35.43
C TYR A 532 16.24 8.63 -34.42
N TRP A 533 17.32 8.07 -33.86
CA TRP A 533 18.20 8.78 -32.92
C TRP A 533 18.57 10.20 -33.39
N ASP A 534 18.99 10.34 -34.66
CA ASP A 534 19.43 11.62 -35.20
C ASP A 534 18.32 12.68 -35.33
N ASP A 535 17.04 12.28 -35.37
CA ASP A 535 15.92 13.21 -35.31
C ASP A 535 15.74 13.78 -33.89
N TYR A 536 15.82 12.95 -32.85
CA TYR A 536 15.41 13.33 -31.48
C TYR A 536 16.55 13.68 -30.52
N LYS A 537 17.81 13.32 -30.83
CA LYS A 537 18.96 13.49 -29.92
C LYS A 537 19.19 14.92 -29.43
N ALA A 538 18.88 15.93 -30.25
CA ALA A 538 19.06 17.34 -29.92
C ALA A 538 17.98 17.86 -28.94
N SER A 539 16.82 17.21 -28.94
CA SER A 539 15.63 17.57 -28.16
C SER A 539 15.48 16.70 -26.90
N LEU A 540 16.51 15.92 -26.54
CA LEU A 540 16.53 15.06 -25.35
C LEU A 540 16.60 15.88 -24.06
N MET A 541 15.43 16.31 -23.58
CA MET A 541 15.27 16.74 -22.20
C MET A 541 15.55 15.59 -21.23
N SER A 542 15.96 15.95 -20.00
CA SER A 542 16.44 14.97 -19.02
C SER A 542 15.42 13.86 -18.75
N THR A 543 14.12 14.19 -18.63
CA THR A 543 13.02 13.25 -18.40
C THR A 543 12.66 12.38 -19.61
N CYS A 544 13.23 12.66 -20.80
CA CYS A 544 13.05 11.95 -22.06
C CYS A 544 11.57 11.73 -22.48
N MET A 545 10.75 12.77 -22.26
CA MET A 545 9.32 12.78 -22.59
C MET A 545 9.06 13.36 -23.99
N PHE A 546 8.21 12.68 -24.75
CA PHE A 546 7.76 13.10 -26.07
C PHE A 546 6.23 12.98 -26.19
N LYS A 547 5.63 13.84 -27.01
CA LYS A 547 4.19 13.85 -27.28
C LYS A 547 3.91 13.72 -28.78
N ILE A 548 3.13 12.69 -29.11
CA ILE A 548 2.48 12.51 -30.40
C ILE A 548 1.21 13.35 -30.42
N ILE A 549 0.99 14.09 -31.49
CA ILE A 549 -0.29 14.72 -31.83
C ILE A 549 -0.69 14.24 -33.22
N CYS A 550 -1.91 13.75 -33.35
CA CYS A 550 -2.52 13.26 -34.57
C CYS A 550 -3.75 14.10 -34.92
N LEU A 551 -3.78 14.61 -36.15
CA LEU A 551 -4.95 15.24 -36.76
C LEU A 551 -5.37 14.43 -37.98
N CYS A 552 -6.66 14.18 -38.12
CA CYS A 552 -7.27 13.79 -39.40
C CYS A 552 -8.40 14.77 -39.74
N SER A 553 -8.64 15.01 -41.03
CA SER A 553 -9.69 15.89 -41.54
C SER A 553 -10.34 15.23 -42.75
N VAL A 554 -11.67 15.15 -42.76
CA VAL A 554 -12.50 14.52 -43.81
C VAL A 554 -13.43 15.60 -44.38
N PRO A 555 -13.00 16.35 -45.41
CA PRO A 555 -13.68 17.59 -45.82
C PRO A 555 -15.13 17.40 -46.29
N LYS A 556 -15.49 16.20 -46.76
CA LYS A 556 -16.87 15.87 -47.21
C LYS A 556 -17.87 15.70 -46.06
N GLU A 557 -17.41 15.24 -44.90
CA GLU A 557 -18.26 15.00 -43.72
C GLU A 557 -18.18 16.14 -42.69
N ASN A 558 -17.30 17.13 -42.89
CA ASN A 558 -16.91 18.12 -41.89
C ASN A 558 -16.40 17.50 -40.57
N TYR A 559 -15.95 16.25 -40.63
CA TYR A 559 -15.36 15.50 -39.53
C TYR A 559 -13.86 15.80 -39.46
N ASP A 560 -13.38 16.26 -38.30
CA ASP A 560 -11.97 16.30 -37.96
C ASP A 560 -11.76 15.44 -36.70
N TYR A 561 -10.70 14.63 -36.65
CA TYR A 561 -10.33 13.78 -35.51
C TYR A 561 -9.02 14.27 -34.89
N PHE A 562 -9.01 14.44 -33.57
CA PHE A 562 -7.82 14.78 -32.79
C PHE A 562 -7.47 13.63 -31.83
N ALA A 563 -6.20 13.21 -31.79
CA ALA A 563 -5.69 12.32 -30.74
C ALA A 563 -4.28 12.74 -30.30
N ASP A 564 -3.99 12.54 -29.02
CA ASP A 564 -2.65 12.70 -28.47
C ASP A 564 -2.20 11.44 -27.73
N SER A 565 -0.88 11.26 -27.61
CA SER A 565 -0.29 10.14 -26.88
C SER A 565 1.12 10.48 -26.42
N ASN A 566 1.52 10.04 -25.24
CA ASN A 566 2.82 10.33 -24.67
C ASN A 566 3.74 9.10 -24.79
N ILE A 567 4.99 9.33 -25.19
CA ILE A 567 6.08 8.35 -25.16
C ILE A 567 7.13 8.83 -24.16
N GLN A 568 7.63 7.93 -23.33
CA GLN A 568 8.85 8.13 -22.56
C GLN A 568 9.89 7.11 -23.00
N LEU A 569 11.13 7.55 -23.19
CA LEU A 569 12.23 6.63 -23.46
C LEU A 569 12.73 5.97 -22.18
N ILE A 570 12.88 4.65 -22.22
CA ILE A 570 13.41 3.85 -21.10
C ILE A 570 14.92 4.07 -21.03
N LYS A 571 15.39 4.50 -19.85
CA LYS A 571 16.81 4.57 -19.50
C LYS A 571 17.27 3.24 -18.89
N PRO A 572 18.53 2.81 -19.11
CA PRO A 572 19.09 1.66 -18.42
C PRO A 572 19.11 1.87 -16.90
N LYS A 573 19.17 0.77 -16.14
CA LYS A 573 19.33 0.77 -14.68
C LYS A 573 20.75 0.35 -14.31
N ILE A 574 21.30 0.92 -13.23
CA ILE A 574 22.61 0.50 -12.71
C ILE A 574 22.43 -0.82 -11.95
N LYS A 575 23.07 -1.89 -12.43
CA LYS A 575 23.26 -3.10 -11.63
C LYS A 575 24.31 -2.82 -10.55
N ILE A 576 24.00 -3.16 -9.30
CA ILE A 576 24.93 -3.09 -8.18
C ILE A 576 25.13 -4.50 -7.63
N ASP A 577 26.37 -4.89 -7.43
CA ASP A 577 26.80 -6.20 -6.91
C ASP A 577 27.62 -6.00 -5.63
N ALA A 578 27.08 -6.44 -4.49
CA ALA A 578 27.69 -6.32 -3.16
C ALA A 578 27.06 -7.30 -2.16
N LYS A 579 27.75 -7.56 -1.04
CA LYS A 579 27.13 -8.24 0.12
C LYS A 579 25.94 -7.43 0.65
N GLN A 580 24.76 -8.04 0.73
CA GLN A 580 23.58 -7.39 1.31
C GLN A 580 23.49 -7.55 2.84
N LEU A 581 24.15 -8.53 3.44
CA LEU A 581 24.28 -8.68 4.90
C LEU A 581 25.73 -8.50 5.31
N VAL A 582 26.00 -7.55 6.22
CA VAL A 582 27.35 -7.21 6.69
C VAL A 582 27.35 -6.84 8.17
N ALA A 583 28.48 -7.01 8.86
CA ALA A 583 28.65 -6.48 10.21
C ALA A 583 28.93 -4.97 10.22
N VAL A 584 28.64 -4.32 11.35
CA VAL A 584 29.26 -3.03 11.70
C VAL A 584 30.79 -3.18 11.62
N ASP A 585 31.47 -2.16 11.09
CA ASP A 585 32.90 -2.14 10.80
C ASP A 585 33.43 -3.15 9.75
N GLU A 586 32.56 -3.97 9.13
CA GLU A 586 32.94 -4.78 7.97
C GLU A 586 33.11 -3.94 6.70
N LYS A 587 34.13 -4.23 5.90
CA LYS A 587 34.35 -3.52 4.63
C LYS A 587 33.44 -4.03 3.52
N ILE A 588 32.43 -3.22 3.16
CA ILE A 588 31.64 -3.41 1.94
C ILE A 588 32.56 -3.16 0.74
N LYS A 589 32.61 -4.09 -0.21
CA LYS A 589 33.03 -3.83 -1.60
C LYS A 589 31.80 -3.98 -2.49
N ALA A 590 31.59 -3.01 -3.37
CA ALA A 590 30.44 -2.98 -4.25
C ALA A 590 30.89 -2.59 -5.67
N THR A 591 30.47 -3.38 -6.65
CA THR A 591 30.67 -3.12 -8.09
C THR A 591 29.39 -2.54 -8.67
N MET A 592 29.51 -1.54 -9.55
CA MET A 592 28.37 -0.96 -10.27
C MET A 592 28.60 -1.04 -11.77
N SER A 593 27.56 -1.34 -12.55
CA SER A 593 27.67 -1.42 -14.01
C SER A 593 26.34 -1.24 -14.75
N PHE A 594 26.42 -0.74 -15.98
CA PHE A 594 25.34 -0.79 -16.98
C PHE A 594 25.94 -0.69 -18.40
N THR A 595 25.18 -1.06 -19.42
CA THR A 595 25.62 -0.96 -20.83
C THR A 595 25.27 0.39 -21.41
N ASN A 596 26.17 1.04 -22.17
CA ASN A 596 25.86 2.25 -22.93
C ASN A 596 24.77 1.95 -23.98
N PRO A 597 23.55 2.52 -23.85
CA PRO A 597 22.42 2.24 -24.74
C PRO A 597 22.46 3.10 -26.02
N LEU A 598 23.27 4.16 -26.04
CA LEU A 598 23.27 5.14 -27.12
C LEU A 598 24.08 4.63 -28.32
N PRO A 599 23.68 4.98 -29.56
CA PRO A 599 24.50 4.75 -30.76
C PRO A 599 25.71 5.70 -30.86
N ILE A 600 26.01 6.44 -29.79
CA ILE A 600 27.18 7.32 -29.65
C ILE A 600 27.94 7.00 -28.36
N LYS A 601 29.22 7.37 -28.32
CA LYS A 601 30.08 7.19 -27.16
C LYS A 601 29.72 8.18 -26.03
N LEU A 602 29.91 7.75 -24.78
CA LEU A 602 29.76 8.59 -23.59
C LEU A 602 31.11 9.21 -23.19
N THR A 603 31.09 10.47 -22.76
CA THR A 603 32.25 11.25 -22.35
C THR A 603 32.02 11.99 -21.02
N ASN A 604 33.10 12.31 -20.29
CA ASN A 604 33.07 12.87 -18.92
C ASN A 604 32.30 12.01 -17.89
N CYS A 605 32.20 10.70 -18.14
CA CYS A 605 31.49 9.71 -17.34
C CYS A 605 31.86 9.76 -15.84
N GLN A 606 30.85 9.89 -14.97
CA GLN A 606 31.02 9.87 -13.52
C GLN A 606 29.87 9.19 -12.79
N PHE A 607 30.20 8.43 -11.74
CA PHE A 607 29.26 7.91 -10.76
C PHE A 607 29.23 8.79 -9.50
N ARG A 608 28.03 8.94 -8.92
CA ARG A 608 27.78 9.49 -7.59
C ARG A 608 27.22 8.38 -6.72
N VAL A 609 27.81 8.20 -5.55
CA VAL A 609 27.55 7.04 -4.69
C VAL A 609 27.26 7.51 -3.27
N LEU A 610 26.10 7.09 -2.75
CA LEU A 610 25.74 7.20 -1.34
C LEU A 610 25.62 5.77 -0.79
N ALA A 611 26.21 5.51 0.37
CA ALA A 611 26.29 4.15 0.91
C ALA A 611 26.34 4.13 2.45
N PRO A 612 26.12 2.96 3.08
CA PRO A 612 26.33 2.79 4.51
C PRO A 612 27.77 3.13 4.90
N GLY A 613 27.95 4.00 5.88
CA GLY A 613 29.26 4.47 6.35
C GLY A 613 29.90 5.62 5.57
N LEU A 614 29.25 6.14 4.52
CA LEU A 614 29.68 7.38 3.86
C LEU A 614 28.95 8.59 4.45
N GLU A 615 29.72 9.54 5.00
CA GLU A 615 29.21 10.84 5.50
C GLU A 615 28.74 11.78 4.38
N ARG A 616 29.25 11.60 3.16
CA ARG A 616 28.96 12.43 1.97
C ARG A 616 28.94 11.58 0.72
N ASN A 617 28.29 12.10 -0.32
CA ASN A 617 28.29 11.52 -1.66
C ASN A 617 29.72 11.38 -2.23
N LEU A 618 30.17 10.13 -2.40
CA LEU A 618 31.41 9.80 -3.09
C LEU A 618 31.23 10.03 -4.59
N LYS A 619 32.20 10.67 -5.24
CA LYS A 619 32.23 10.89 -6.69
C LYS A 619 33.37 10.09 -7.30
N ILE A 620 33.07 9.31 -8.34
CA ILE A 620 34.03 8.47 -9.06
C ILE A 620 33.97 8.88 -10.52
N LYS A 621 35.02 9.50 -11.04
CA LYS A 621 35.16 9.76 -12.48
C LYS A 621 35.73 8.52 -13.16
N LEU A 622 35.38 8.32 -14.42
CA LEU A 622 36.01 7.36 -15.31
C LEU A 622 36.86 8.12 -16.32
N ASP A 623 38.14 7.76 -16.43
CA ASP A 623 39.08 8.45 -17.34
C ASP A 623 38.90 8.03 -18.81
N ASN A 624 38.18 6.93 -19.04
CA ASN A 624 37.93 6.36 -20.37
C ASN A 624 36.62 6.86 -20.98
N ILE A 625 36.66 7.15 -22.28
CA ILE A 625 35.48 7.24 -23.15
C ILE A 625 34.82 5.85 -23.22
N VAL A 626 33.48 5.79 -23.21
CA VAL A 626 32.74 4.53 -23.31
C VAL A 626 32.04 4.44 -24.67
N GLU A 627 32.43 3.50 -25.51
CA GLU A 627 31.88 3.31 -26.86
C GLU A 627 30.42 2.80 -26.86
N PRO A 628 29.69 2.90 -27.99
CA PRO A 628 28.34 2.33 -28.14
C PRO A 628 28.29 0.84 -27.75
N GLY A 629 27.30 0.46 -26.94
CA GLY A 629 27.14 -0.93 -26.49
C GLY A 629 28.22 -1.46 -25.52
N ALA A 630 29.21 -0.65 -25.12
CA ALA A 630 30.21 -1.05 -24.14
C ALA A 630 29.66 -0.94 -22.70
N VAL A 631 30.20 -1.76 -21.79
CA VAL A 631 29.79 -1.76 -20.37
C VAL A 631 30.53 -0.65 -19.61
N VAL A 632 29.78 0.29 -19.07
CA VAL A 632 30.24 1.22 -18.03
C VAL A 632 30.36 0.43 -16.73
N SER A 633 31.51 0.47 -16.04
CA SER A 633 31.63 -0.10 -14.69
C SER A 633 32.72 0.55 -13.85
N CYS A 634 32.51 0.58 -12.53
CA CYS A 634 33.56 0.78 -11.53
C CYS A 634 33.21 0.03 -10.23
N TYR A 635 34.08 0.13 -9.23
CA TYR A 635 33.79 -0.35 -7.87
C TYR A 635 34.10 0.71 -6.83
N PHE A 636 33.51 0.58 -5.64
CA PHE A 636 33.85 1.37 -4.46
C PHE A 636 33.89 0.49 -3.22
N THR A 637 34.32 1.08 -2.09
CA THR A 637 34.25 0.42 -0.79
C THR A 637 33.84 1.39 0.32
N SER A 638 33.00 0.94 1.26
CA SER A 638 32.62 1.69 2.46
C SER A 638 32.63 0.79 3.71
N VAL A 639 32.45 1.38 4.90
CA VAL A 639 32.51 0.67 6.19
C VAL A 639 31.39 1.20 7.08
N PRO A 640 30.30 0.45 7.33
CA PRO A 640 29.14 0.94 8.05
C PRO A 640 29.43 1.07 9.55
N LYS A 641 29.00 2.19 10.14
CA LYS A 641 29.25 2.53 11.56
C LYS A 641 28.00 2.44 12.45
N ARG A 642 26.85 2.10 11.89
CA ARG A 642 25.56 1.94 12.58
C ARG A 642 24.90 0.65 12.09
N LYS A 643 24.27 -0.10 13.00
CA LYS A 643 23.40 -1.24 12.65
C LYS A 643 22.05 -0.75 12.10
N GLY A 644 21.33 -1.62 11.39
CA GLY A 644 20.00 -1.37 10.84
C GLY A 644 19.93 -1.58 9.33
N ASN A 645 18.74 -1.33 8.76
CA ASN A 645 18.54 -1.32 7.32
C ASN A 645 19.14 -0.02 6.74
N SER A 646 19.78 -0.11 5.58
CA SER A 646 20.31 1.05 4.85
C SER A 646 20.53 0.70 3.37
N THR A 647 20.75 1.69 2.51
CA THR A 647 20.78 1.51 1.06
C THR A 647 22.09 2.02 0.45
N ILE A 648 22.63 1.28 -0.53
CA ILE A 648 23.57 1.84 -1.51
C ILE A 648 22.73 2.47 -2.62
N ILE A 649 22.90 3.77 -2.84
CA ILE A 649 22.26 4.52 -3.93
C ILE A 649 23.35 4.99 -4.89
N VAL A 650 23.15 4.74 -6.19
CA VAL A 650 24.06 5.14 -7.26
C VAL A 650 23.30 5.91 -8.34
N ASN A 651 23.92 6.99 -8.80
CA ASN A 651 23.50 7.77 -9.97
C ASN A 651 24.71 7.95 -10.89
N PHE A 652 24.48 7.98 -12.21
CA PHE A 652 25.51 8.20 -13.22
C PHE A 652 25.16 9.39 -14.13
N GLU A 653 26.20 10.14 -14.47
CA GLU A 653 26.18 11.32 -15.33
C GLU A 653 27.30 11.26 -16.38
N SER A 654 27.05 11.84 -17.54
CA SER A 654 28.01 12.04 -18.64
C SER A 654 27.54 13.23 -19.49
N ASN A 655 28.29 13.65 -20.51
CA ASN A 655 27.84 14.75 -21.37
C ASN A 655 26.57 14.34 -22.18
N GLU A 656 26.45 13.06 -22.55
CA GLU A 656 25.44 12.54 -23.47
C GLU A 656 24.29 11.78 -22.78
N LEU A 657 24.53 11.21 -21.59
CA LEU A 657 23.57 10.37 -20.87
C LEU A 657 23.58 10.65 -19.36
N ASN A 658 22.41 10.94 -18.79
CA ASN A 658 22.26 11.37 -17.41
C ASN A 658 21.02 10.74 -16.73
N GLU A 659 21.01 10.76 -15.40
CA GLU A 659 19.94 10.20 -14.55
C GLU A 659 19.78 8.68 -14.68
N ILE A 660 20.89 7.99 -14.95
CA ILE A 660 20.96 6.53 -14.87
C ILE A 660 21.12 6.19 -13.39
N GLU A 661 20.17 5.45 -12.83
CA GLU A 661 20.03 5.26 -11.39
C GLU A 661 20.00 3.76 -11.03
N GLY A 662 20.37 3.45 -9.79
CA GLY A 662 20.22 2.13 -9.21
C GLY A 662 20.40 2.15 -7.70
N PHE A 663 19.84 1.15 -7.02
CA PHE A 663 19.98 0.99 -5.58
C PHE A 663 20.10 -0.47 -5.18
N LEU A 664 20.69 -0.72 -4.00
CA LEU A 664 20.80 -2.04 -3.40
C LEU A 664 20.57 -1.93 -1.88
N PRO A 665 19.52 -2.55 -1.32
CA PRO A 665 19.30 -2.64 0.12
C PRO A 665 20.40 -3.48 0.81
N ILE A 666 20.85 -3.00 1.97
CA ILE A 666 21.88 -3.57 2.84
C ILE A 666 21.35 -3.64 4.28
N ILE A 667 21.51 -4.78 4.94
CA ILE A 667 21.23 -4.98 6.36
C ILE A 667 22.56 -5.00 7.10
N VAL A 668 22.75 -4.07 8.04
CA VAL A 668 23.94 -4.00 8.88
C VAL A 668 23.63 -4.58 10.27
N VAL A 669 24.26 -5.69 10.63
CA VAL A 669 24.12 -6.34 11.94
C VAL A 669 25.27 -6.00 12.87
N LYS A 670 25.09 -6.11 14.20
CA LYS A 670 26.15 -5.76 15.16
C LYS A 670 27.38 -6.66 15.00
N ASN A 671 27.14 -7.97 14.91
CA ASN A 671 28.10 -9.01 14.52
C ASN A 671 27.42 -9.83 13.43
N LEU A 672 28.16 -10.39 12.48
CA LEU A 672 27.63 -11.48 11.65
C LEU A 672 27.35 -12.72 12.53
N PRO A 673 26.36 -13.58 12.17
CA PRO A 673 26.29 -14.92 12.72
C PRO A 673 27.58 -15.69 12.40
N PRO A 674 28.03 -16.62 13.27
CA PRO A 674 29.28 -17.34 13.07
C PRO A 674 29.19 -18.24 11.83
N LEU A 675 30.14 -18.08 10.91
CA LEU A 675 30.28 -18.98 9.76
C LEU A 675 30.54 -20.42 10.23
N PRO A 676 30.01 -21.45 9.53
CA PRO A 676 30.37 -22.83 9.80
C PRO A 676 31.87 -23.05 9.54
N PRO A 677 32.56 -23.88 10.34
CA PRO A 677 34.02 -24.02 10.25
C PRO A 677 34.41 -24.73 8.96
N THR A 678 35.07 -23.99 8.06
CA THR A 678 35.58 -24.51 6.78
C THR A 678 36.70 -25.52 7.04
N ILE A 679 36.57 -26.72 6.47
CA ILE A 679 37.66 -27.70 6.44
C ILE A 679 38.67 -27.23 5.39
N ILE A 680 39.96 -27.18 5.76
CA ILE A 680 41.05 -26.81 4.87
C ILE A 680 41.80 -28.07 4.47
N ASP A 681 41.56 -28.56 3.26
CA ASP A 681 42.41 -29.58 2.65
C ASP A 681 43.75 -28.96 2.20
N PRO A 682 44.89 -29.63 2.43
CA PRO A 682 46.19 -29.18 1.93
C PRO A 682 46.29 -29.43 0.42
N LYS A 683 46.80 -28.44 -0.32
CA LYS A 683 47.12 -28.60 -1.75
C LYS A 683 48.28 -29.60 -1.96
N PRO A 684 48.29 -30.33 -3.08
CA PRO A 684 49.52 -30.91 -3.63
C PRO A 684 50.40 -29.81 -4.27
N ASP A 685 51.72 -30.03 -4.32
CA ASP A 685 52.46 -30.24 -5.57
C ASP A 685 53.98 -30.38 -5.31
N ASP A 686 54.65 -31.11 -6.22
CA ASP A 686 56.08 -31.18 -6.57
C ASP A 686 57.21 -31.21 -5.51
N ALA A 687 57.79 -32.43 -5.40
CA ALA A 687 59.19 -32.79 -5.69
C ALA A 687 60.37 -31.81 -5.46
N GLY A 688 61.46 -32.33 -4.85
CA GLY A 688 62.83 -31.96 -5.25
C GLY A 688 63.91 -31.81 -4.16
N GLU A 689 64.82 -32.78 -4.11
CA GLU A 689 66.28 -32.68 -3.85
C GLU A 689 66.88 -31.75 -2.75
N SER A 690 67.69 -32.38 -1.87
CA SER A 690 68.96 -31.87 -1.28
C SER A 690 68.94 -30.67 -0.28
N ASP A 691 69.81 -30.59 0.74
CA ASP A 691 71.03 -31.36 1.03
C ASP A 691 71.33 -31.52 2.55
N GLN A 692 72.41 -32.22 2.90
CA GLN A 692 72.94 -32.51 4.26
C GLN A 692 73.73 -31.32 4.90
N PRO A 693 74.34 -31.38 6.13
CA PRO A 693 74.59 -32.51 7.05
C PRO A 693 74.34 -32.30 8.58
N SER A 694 74.65 -33.37 9.32
CA SER A 694 74.56 -33.65 10.77
C SER A 694 75.55 -32.94 11.71
N VAL A 695 75.24 -32.94 13.03
CA VAL A 695 75.98 -33.52 14.21
C VAL A 695 74.97 -33.57 15.40
N GLY A 696 74.92 -34.52 16.36
CA GLY A 696 75.64 -35.80 16.58
C GLY A 696 75.94 -36.08 18.08
N LEU A 697 75.94 -37.36 18.50
CA LEU A 697 76.32 -37.93 19.84
C LEU A 697 75.34 -37.71 21.03
N SER A 698 75.24 -38.57 22.07
CA SER A 698 75.42 -40.04 22.30
C SER A 698 74.87 -40.37 23.73
N GLU A 699 74.27 -41.52 24.07
CA GLU A 699 74.83 -42.87 24.43
C GLU A 699 73.63 -43.88 24.53
N MET A 700 73.66 -45.12 24.02
CA MET A 700 74.12 -46.42 24.62
C MET A 700 73.40 -46.88 25.92
N ASN A 701 73.00 -48.15 26.17
CA ASN A 701 73.00 -49.39 25.34
C ASN A 701 72.13 -50.56 25.93
N LEU A 702 71.99 -51.68 25.18
CA LEU A 702 71.56 -53.08 25.50
C LEU A 702 70.17 -53.56 24.97
N THR A 703 70.02 -54.29 23.84
CA THR A 703 70.00 -55.79 23.57
C THR A 703 68.88 -56.60 24.30
N ILE A 704 68.14 -57.62 23.77
CA ILE A 704 68.34 -58.66 22.70
C ILE A 704 67.00 -59.13 22.00
N ILE A 705 66.88 -59.02 20.65
CA ILE A 705 66.70 -60.06 19.56
C ILE A 705 65.88 -61.39 19.80
N PRO A 706 65.22 -62.10 18.80
CA PRO A 706 64.82 -61.77 17.38
C PRO A 706 63.57 -62.49 16.67
N THR A 707 63.03 -61.93 15.55
CA THR A 707 62.59 -62.56 14.23
C THR A 707 61.42 -63.63 14.10
N ILE A 708 60.77 -64.03 12.96
CA ILE A 708 60.85 -63.79 11.46
C ILE A 708 59.56 -64.18 10.61
N THR A 709 59.35 -63.55 9.42
CA THR A 709 58.73 -63.90 8.06
C THR A 709 57.77 -65.12 7.81
N SER A 710 56.81 -65.23 6.83
CA SER A 710 55.90 -64.33 6.01
C SER A 710 55.01 -65.10 4.95
N ASN A 711 53.94 -64.47 4.38
CA ASN A 711 53.29 -64.64 3.03
C ASN A 711 52.41 -65.89 2.64
N ILE A 712 51.39 -65.70 1.74
CA ILE A 712 51.18 -66.32 0.37
C ILE A 712 49.72 -66.33 -0.21
N GLU A 713 49.59 -65.78 -1.43
CA GLU A 713 48.75 -65.99 -2.67
C GLU A 713 47.38 -66.77 -2.83
N HIS A 714 46.36 -66.06 -3.38
CA HIS A 714 45.73 -66.14 -4.75
C HIS A 714 44.96 -67.38 -5.36
N LYS A 715 44.03 -67.05 -6.31
CA LYS A 715 43.37 -67.85 -7.41
C LYS A 715 42.14 -68.73 -7.07
N LEU A 716 41.28 -69.18 -8.03
CA LEU A 716 40.60 -68.61 -9.23
C LEU A 716 39.71 -69.71 -9.88
N SER A 717 38.54 -69.39 -10.49
CA SER A 717 37.76 -70.25 -11.44
C SER A 717 37.20 -71.59 -10.88
N ASN A 718 36.27 -72.38 -11.48
CA ASN A 718 35.22 -72.27 -12.53
C ASN A 718 34.21 -73.46 -12.33
N ASP A 719 33.17 -73.81 -13.12
CA ASP A 719 32.70 -73.45 -14.48
C ASP A 719 31.14 -73.62 -14.65
N ASN A 720 30.67 -73.71 -15.91
CA ASN A 720 29.33 -73.67 -16.50
C ASN A 720 28.41 -74.94 -16.50
N SER A 721 27.11 -74.70 -16.79
CA SER A 721 26.24 -75.32 -17.84
C SER A 721 25.17 -76.44 -17.58
N THR A 722 23.90 -76.02 -17.75
CA THR A 722 22.81 -76.55 -18.64
C THR A 722 22.11 -77.93 -18.49
N VAL A 723 20.77 -77.84 -18.39
CA VAL A 723 19.71 -78.47 -19.25
C VAL A 723 18.94 -79.76 -18.83
N ASP A 724 17.63 -79.55 -18.67
CA ASP A 724 16.41 -80.36 -18.93
C ASP A 724 16.02 -81.73 -18.29
N SER A 725 14.82 -81.67 -17.67
CA SER A 725 13.60 -82.48 -17.95
C SER A 725 13.14 -83.65 -17.04
N SER A 726 12.02 -83.35 -16.33
CA SER A 726 10.79 -84.16 -16.13
C SER A 726 10.75 -85.53 -15.40
N ASN A 727 10.03 -85.50 -14.26
CA ASN A 727 8.88 -86.36 -13.87
C ASN A 727 9.03 -87.73 -13.13
N ASN A 728 8.36 -87.75 -11.96
CA ASN A 728 7.45 -88.77 -11.39
C ASN A 728 7.94 -90.06 -10.65
N GLN A 729 7.68 -90.03 -9.33
CA GLN A 729 6.86 -90.98 -8.51
C GLN A 729 7.14 -92.51 -8.51
N LEU A 730 7.29 -93.13 -7.31
CA LEU A 730 6.23 -93.91 -6.59
C LEU A 730 6.69 -94.64 -5.28
N SER A 731 6.07 -94.26 -4.16
CA SER A 731 5.64 -94.99 -2.93
C SER A 731 6.23 -96.34 -2.41
N GLN A 732 6.53 -96.37 -1.09
CA GLN A 732 6.13 -97.36 -0.03
C GLN A 732 6.66 -98.83 -0.04
N PRO A 733 6.47 -99.66 1.03
CA PRO A 733 6.03 -99.41 2.44
C PRO A 733 6.86 -100.09 3.60
N ASN A 734 6.63 -99.60 4.84
CA ASN A 734 6.52 -100.24 6.18
C ASN A 734 7.51 -101.27 6.83
N ASP A 735 7.89 -100.91 8.08
CA ASP A 735 7.80 -101.65 9.36
C ASP A 735 8.91 -102.56 9.99
N THR A 736 9.49 -102.00 11.08
CA THR A 736 9.65 -102.54 12.47
C THR A 736 10.98 -103.03 13.11
N TYR A 737 11.11 -102.61 14.39
CA TYR A 737 11.87 -103.13 15.56
C TYR A 737 13.40 -102.90 15.75
N GLN A 738 13.71 -101.93 16.65
CA GLN A 738 14.58 -101.94 17.87
C GLN A 738 15.88 -102.81 17.93
N GLN A 739 16.97 -102.43 18.62
CA GLN A 739 17.38 -101.21 19.36
C GLN A 739 18.90 -101.29 19.65
N ILE A 740 19.69 -100.23 19.41
CA ILE A 740 21.01 -99.99 20.05
C ILE A 740 21.16 -98.49 20.36
N SER A 741 21.83 -98.18 21.47
CA SER A 741 22.07 -96.84 22.03
C SER A 741 23.56 -96.44 21.88
N CYS A 742 23.98 -95.16 21.98
CA CYS A 742 23.24 -93.89 22.02
C CYS A 742 24.17 -92.81 21.44
N GLN A 743 23.85 -92.29 20.24
CA GLN A 743 24.56 -91.16 19.61
C GLN A 743 23.58 -90.02 19.28
N ASP A 744 24.13 -88.90 18.83
CA ASP A 744 23.47 -87.88 18.00
C ASP A 744 22.17 -87.26 18.55
N LYS A 745 22.29 -86.54 19.68
CA LYS A 745 21.25 -85.63 20.19
C LYS A 745 21.79 -84.27 20.66
N LYS A 746 22.45 -83.52 19.76
CA LYS A 746 22.83 -82.12 20.06
C LYS A 746 23.02 -81.13 18.90
N GLN A 747 22.62 -81.46 17.67
CA GLN A 747 22.68 -80.50 16.54
C GLN A 747 21.37 -80.39 15.71
N GLU A 748 20.61 -81.48 15.51
CA GLU A 748 19.33 -81.37 14.76
C GLU A 748 18.24 -80.61 15.52
N GLN A 749 18.20 -80.74 16.86
CA GLN A 749 17.22 -80.04 17.68
C GLN A 749 17.33 -78.51 17.54
N THR A 750 18.55 -77.99 17.35
CA THR A 750 18.79 -76.56 17.14
C THR A 750 18.32 -76.08 15.77
N LEU A 751 18.41 -76.90 14.70
CA LEU A 751 17.86 -76.54 13.39
C LEU A 751 16.32 -76.60 13.37
N ALA A 752 15.71 -77.56 14.07
CA ALA A 752 14.26 -77.64 14.22
C ALA A 752 13.71 -76.43 14.98
N GLU A 753 14.29 -76.10 16.14
CA GLU A 753 13.92 -74.93 16.94
C GLU A 753 14.16 -73.60 16.18
N CYS A 754 15.25 -73.48 15.41
CA CYS A 754 15.47 -72.31 14.54
C CYS A 754 14.47 -72.21 13.38
N SER A 755 14.03 -73.32 12.78
CA SER A 755 13.04 -73.33 11.70
C SER A 755 11.64 -72.93 12.21
N GLU A 756 11.26 -73.44 13.38
CA GLU A 756 10.00 -73.08 14.04
C GLU A 756 10.02 -71.63 14.56
N LEU A 757 11.15 -71.16 15.10
CA LEU A 757 11.37 -69.75 15.42
C LEU A 757 11.31 -68.86 14.19
N ASN A 758 11.89 -69.26 13.05
CA ASN A 758 11.81 -68.48 11.82
C ASN A 758 10.36 -68.35 11.35
N LYS A 759 9.58 -69.44 11.28
CA LYS A 759 8.13 -69.34 10.98
C LYS A 759 7.41 -68.40 11.95
N LYS A 760 7.71 -68.50 13.24
CA LYS A 760 7.13 -67.66 14.31
C LYS A 760 7.58 -66.19 14.25
N TYR A 761 8.69 -65.90 13.55
CA TYR A 761 9.15 -64.54 13.22
C TYR A 761 8.56 -64.04 11.90
N THR A 762 8.45 -64.88 10.85
CA THR A 762 7.81 -64.53 9.57
C THR A 762 6.35 -64.12 9.80
N ASN A 763 5.54 -65.00 10.39
CA ASN A 763 4.15 -64.70 10.75
C ASN A 763 4.02 -63.45 11.64
N LYS A 764 5.04 -63.09 12.44
CA LYS A 764 5.02 -61.92 13.32
C LYS A 764 5.55 -60.64 12.64
N SER A 765 6.35 -60.79 11.60
CA SER A 765 6.73 -59.71 10.68
C SER A 765 5.59 -59.37 9.74
N GLU A 766 4.79 -60.36 9.34
CA GLU A 766 3.46 -60.22 8.75
C GLU A 766 2.52 -59.48 9.74
N THR A 767 2.21 -60.12 10.89
CA THR A 767 1.85 -59.56 12.21
C THR A 767 1.91 -58.03 12.34
N LEU A 768 3.13 -57.53 12.59
CA LEU A 768 3.39 -56.13 12.92
C LEU A 768 2.88 -55.18 11.83
N LEU A 769 3.06 -55.59 10.59
CA LEU A 769 3.02 -54.74 9.42
C LEU A 769 1.56 -54.58 8.95
N THR A 770 0.70 -55.57 9.15
CA THR A 770 -0.75 -55.38 8.90
C THR A 770 -1.34 -54.37 9.84
N CYS A 771 -0.92 -54.39 11.11
CA CYS A 771 -1.25 -53.32 12.03
C CYS A 771 -0.69 -51.96 11.56
N GLU A 772 0.41 -51.92 10.81
CA GLU A 772 0.89 -50.69 10.17
C GLU A 772 0.09 -50.27 8.92
N ASN A 773 -0.46 -51.19 8.13
CA ASN A 773 -1.38 -50.84 7.03
C ASN A 773 -2.77 -50.45 7.55
N SER A 774 -3.28 -51.10 8.60
CA SER A 774 -4.49 -50.65 9.30
C SER A 774 -4.26 -49.34 10.03
N VAL A 775 -3.07 -49.07 10.59
CA VAL A 775 -2.75 -47.76 11.20
C VAL A 775 -2.40 -46.70 10.15
N SER A 776 -1.89 -47.04 8.96
CA SER A 776 -1.84 -46.12 7.83
C SER A 776 -3.26 -45.82 7.39
N SER A 777 -4.06 -46.82 7.02
CA SER A 777 -5.46 -46.63 6.65
C SER A 777 -6.25 -45.85 7.68
N LEU A 778 -6.09 -46.10 8.99
CA LEU A 778 -6.72 -45.29 10.05
C LEU A 778 -6.13 -43.88 10.18
N ARG A 779 -4.85 -43.65 9.88
CA ARG A 779 -4.25 -42.30 9.76
C ARG A 779 -4.70 -41.59 8.49
N ASP A 780 -4.87 -42.29 7.38
CA ASP A 780 -5.28 -41.75 6.09
C ASP A 780 -6.79 -41.47 6.12
N HIS A 781 -7.56 -42.25 6.90
CA HIS A 781 -8.95 -41.96 7.26
C HIS A 781 -9.05 -40.89 8.34
N GLN A 782 -8.15 -40.82 9.32
CA GLN A 782 -8.08 -39.72 10.29
C GLN A 782 -7.69 -38.41 9.63
N VAL A 783 -6.72 -38.40 8.72
CA VAL A 783 -6.31 -37.22 7.93
C VAL A 783 -7.40 -36.86 6.93
N ASN A 784 -8.10 -37.83 6.32
CA ASN A 784 -9.33 -37.49 5.60
C ASN A 784 -10.41 -36.92 6.52
N LEU A 785 -10.58 -37.41 7.76
CA LEU A 785 -11.57 -36.86 8.70
C LEU A 785 -11.16 -35.48 9.23
N GLU A 786 -9.89 -35.25 9.53
CA GLU A 786 -9.33 -33.97 9.97
C GLU A 786 -9.37 -32.97 8.80
N ASN A 787 -8.93 -33.34 7.59
CA ASN A 787 -9.05 -32.51 6.39
C ASN A 787 -10.52 -32.25 6.04
N ASN A 788 -11.41 -33.23 6.07
CA ASN A 788 -12.84 -33.02 5.83
C ASN A 788 -13.49 -32.19 6.96
N LEU A 789 -13.05 -32.30 8.21
CA LEU A 789 -13.49 -31.41 9.29
C LEU A 789 -13.02 -29.98 9.02
N THR A 790 -11.74 -29.75 8.73
CA THR A 790 -11.21 -28.42 8.43
C THR A 790 -11.84 -27.84 7.16
N THR A 791 -12.02 -28.62 6.10
CA THR A 791 -12.77 -28.20 4.90
C THR A 791 -14.24 -27.92 5.20
N LEU A 792 -14.90 -28.69 6.09
CA LEU A 792 -16.26 -28.41 6.51
C LEU A 792 -16.35 -27.19 7.44
N GLU A 793 -15.38 -26.96 8.32
CA GLU A 793 -15.28 -25.81 9.22
C GLU A 793 -15.00 -24.50 8.46
N LEU A 794 -14.14 -24.57 7.43
CA LEU A 794 -13.89 -23.52 6.44
C LEU A 794 -15.13 -23.31 5.58
N ASN A 795 -15.71 -24.34 4.96
CA ASN A 795 -16.94 -24.18 4.17
C ASN A 795 -18.10 -23.61 5.02
N ILE A 796 -18.28 -24.05 6.27
CA ILE A 796 -19.27 -23.45 7.20
C ILE A 796 -18.83 -22.06 7.65
N LYS A 797 -17.54 -21.71 7.64
CA LYS A 797 -17.07 -20.34 7.92
C LYS A 797 -17.42 -19.46 6.74
N ASP A 798 -17.00 -19.82 5.55
CA ASP A 798 -17.22 -19.07 4.32
C ASP A 798 -18.71 -18.94 4.01
N ILE A 799 -19.52 -19.99 4.27
CA ILE A 799 -20.99 -19.89 4.21
C ILE A 799 -21.53 -18.95 5.30
N VAL A 800 -21.11 -19.05 6.57
CA VAL A 800 -21.61 -18.15 7.63
C VAL A 800 -21.19 -16.70 7.36
N ASP A 801 -20.00 -16.47 6.84
CA ASP A 801 -19.45 -15.15 6.54
C ASP A 801 -20.06 -14.56 5.24
N GLU A 802 -20.28 -15.37 4.19
CA GLU A 802 -21.09 -15.01 3.01
C GLU A 802 -22.53 -14.67 3.44
N LYS A 803 -23.12 -15.44 4.37
CA LYS A 803 -24.47 -15.20 4.89
C LYS A 803 -24.55 -13.97 5.76
N ASN A 804 -23.56 -13.72 6.63
CA ASN A 804 -23.46 -12.50 7.43
C ASN A 804 -23.27 -11.28 6.53
N HIS A 805 -22.40 -11.36 5.52
CA HIS A 805 -22.22 -10.33 4.50
C HIS A 805 -23.52 -10.09 3.71
N THR A 806 -24.24 -11.16 3.35
CA THR A 806 -25.54 -11.08 2.67
C THR A 806 -26.60 -10.42 3.55
N ILE A 807 -26.65 -10.72 4.86
CA ILE A 807 -27.55 -10.06 5.82
C ILE A 807 -27.20 -8.58 5.96
N VAL A 808 -25.92 -8.24 6.09
CA VAL A 808 -25.45 -6.84 6.19
C VAL A 808 -25.76 -6.05 4.91
N GLU A 809 -25.57 -6.64 3.72
CA GLU A 809 -25.95 -6.01 2.46
C GLU A 809 -27.48 -5.89 2.28
N MET A 810 -28.26 -6.92 2.65
CA MET A 810 -29.72 -6.82 2.66
C MET A 810 -30.21 -5.73 3.63
N GLN A 811 -29.57 -5.58 4.80
CA GLN A 811 -29.89 -4.52 5.75
C GLN A 811 -29.49 -3.14 5.22
N ARG A 812 -28.29 -2.98 4.64
CA ARG A 812 -27.84 -1.76 3.95
C ARG A 812 -28.79 -1.35 2.82
N VAL A 813 -29.32 -2.30 2.05
CA VAL A 813 -30.34 -2.07 1.02
C VAL A 813 -31.67 -1.65 1.65
N VAL A 814 -32.12 -2.29 2.74
CA VAL A 814 -33.33 -1.91 3.48
C VAL A 814 -33.22 -0.50 4.07
N ASP A 815 -32.05 -0.10 4.56
CA ASP A 815 -31.82 1.23 5.14
C ASP A 815 -31.67 2.31 4.07
N ARG A 816 -30.97 2.00 2.96
CA ARG A 816 -30.91 2.88 1.77
C ARG A 816 -32.31 3.14 1.20
N LEU A 817 -33.14 2.11 1.07
CA LEU A 817 -34.53 2.24 0.61
C LEU A 817 -35.40 3.05 1.60
N GLN A 818 -35.23 2.88 2.92
CA GLN A 818 -35.93 3.71 3.91
C GLN A 818 -35.52 5.18 3.81
N LEU A 819 -34.22 5.47 3.63
CA LEU A 819 -33.71 6.83 3.45
C LEU A 819 -34.22 7.46 2.15
N GLU A 820 -34.21 6.73 1.03
CA GLU A 820 -34.76 7.20 -0.24
C GLU A 820 -36.26 7.49 -0.13
N ILE A 821 -37.03 6.61 0.51
CA ILE A 821 -38.47 6.83 0.78
C ILE A 821 -38.68 8.08 1.64
N ALA A 822 -37.86 8.31 2.67
CA ALA A 822 -37.96 9.50 3.52
C ALA A 822 -37.66 10.79 2.72
N LEU A 823 -36.55 10.80 1.97
CA LEU A 823 -36.14 11.96 1.14
C LEU A 823 -37.14 12.26 0.04
N LYS A 824 -37.66 11.24 -0.67
CA LYS A 824 -38.71 11.41 -1.69
C LYS A 824 -40.03 11.88 -1.08
N THR A 825 -40.43 11.32 0.07
CA THR A 825 -41.64 11.78 0.80
C THR A 825 -41.51 13.25 1.21
N GLN A 826 -40.34 13.68 1.70
CA GLN A 826 -40.06 15.08 2.01
C GLN A 826 -40.09 15.97 0.75
N GLN A 827 -39.46 15.53 -0.35
CA GLN A 827 -39.47 16.23 -1.63
C GLN A 827 -40.90 16.43 -2.16
N TYR A 828 -41.73 15.39 -2.19
CA TYR A 828 -43.12 15.48 -2.63
C TYR A 828 -44.01 16.28 -1.66
N SER A 829 -43.76 16.21 -0.35
CA SER A 829 -44.46 17.04 0.65
C SER A 829 -44.21 18.54 0.41
N ASN A 830 -42.94 18.91 0.17
CA ASN A 830 -42.55 20.30 -0.17
C ASN A 830 -43.21 20.78 -1.47
N ILE A 831 -43.25 19.94 -2.51
CA ILE A 831 -43.92 20.25 -3.79
C ILE A 831 -45.45 20.41 -3.58
N SER A 832 -46.07 19.54 -2.77
CA SER A 832 -47.50 19.65 -2.44
C SER A 832 -47.82 20.93 -1.66
N LEU A 833 -46.95 21.34 -0.74
CA LEU A 833 -47.08 22.61 0.00
C LEU A 833 -46.95 23.83 -0.93
N GLN A 834 -45.97 23.82 -1.84
CA GLN A 834 -45.81 24.87 -2.85
C GLN A 834 -47.04 24.98 -3.78
N LEU A 835 -47.59 23.85 -4.23
CA LEU A 835 -48.81 23.82 -5.06
C LEU A 835 -50.03 24.35 -4.29
N LYS A 836 -50.23 23.95 -3.02
CA LYS A 836 -51.32 24.47 -2.17
C LYS A 836 -51.21 25.98 -1.96
N ASN A 837 -50.01 26.49 -1.68
CA ASN A 837 -49.79 27.93 -1.54
C ASN A 837 -50.17 28.69 -2.83
N LYS A 838 -49.86 28.13 -4.00
CA LYS A 838 -50.18 28.73 -5.31
C LYS A 838 -51.66 28.63 -5.70
N ILE A 839 -52.38 27.60 -5.22
CA ILE A 839 -53.84 27.53 -5.31
C ILE A 839 -54.47 28.65 -4.46
N ASN A 840 -54.06 28.77 -3.19
CA ASN A 840 -54.54 29.83 -2.29
C ASN A 840 -54.28 31.25 -2.84
N GLU A 841 -53.13 31.45 -3.52
CA GLU A 841 -52.79 32.71 -4.19
C GLU A 841 -53.75 33.03 -5.36
N ASN A 842 -54.04 32.05 -6.21
CA ASN A 842 -55.03 32.21 -7.29
C ASN A 842 -56.45 32.46 -6.74
N GLU A 843 -56.88 31.76 -5.69
CA GLU A 843 -58.17 32.00 -5.03
C GLU A 843 -58.26 33.44 -4.48
N LYS A 844 -57.18 33.95 -3.86
CA LYS A 844 -57.09 35.33 -3.38
C LYS A 844 -57.25 36.34 -4.52
N ILE A 845 -56.59 36.13 -5.66
CA ILE A 845 -56.71 36.99 -6.85
C ILE A 845 -58.14 37.00 -7.40
N ILE A 846 -58.84 35.86 -7.38
CA ILE A 846 -60.25 35.75 -7.77
C ILE A 846 -61.14 36.58 -6.81
N GLN A 847 -60.94 36.48 -5.50
CA GLN A 847 -61.69 37.26 -4.50
C GLN A 847 -61.43 38.77 -4.62
N GLU A 848 -60.18 39.19 -4.84
CA GLU A 848 -59.81 40.59 -5.04
C GLU A 848 -60.44 41.16 -6.32
N SER A 849 -60.50 40.36 -7.40
CA SER A 849 -61.17 40.74 -8.66
C SER A 849 -62.69 40.90 -8.49
N ILE A 850 -63.35 39.99 -7.76
CA ILE A 850 -64.78 40.08 -7.44
C ILE A 850 -65.08 41.29 -6.54
N ALA A 851 -64.20 41.60 -5.58
CA ALA A 851 -64.31 42.79 -4.73
C ALA A 851 -64.14 44.09 -5.54
N PHE A 852 -63.22 44.11 -6.53
CA PHE A 852 -63.06 45.24 -7.44
C PHE A 852 -64.32 45.48 -8.28
N LYS A 853 -64.93 44.43 -8.86
CA LYS A 853 -66.20 44.53 -9.59
C LYS A 853 -67.29 45.20 -8.73
N LYS A 854 -67.52 44.70 -7.52
CA LYS A 854 -68.53 45.23 -6.58
C LYS A 854 -68.31 46.70 -6.22
N LYS A 855 -67.05 47.16 -6.20
CA LYS A 855 -66.72 48.57 -6.01
C LYS A 855 -67.14 49.44 -7.20
N GLN A 856 -66.91 48.96 -8.43
CA GLN A 856 -67.31 49.69 -9.65
C GLN A 856 -68.83 49.73 -9.83
N GLU A 857 -69.53 48.61 -9.56
CA GLU A 857 -71.01 48.55 -9.54
C GLU A 857 -71.59 49.63 -8.62
N LYS A 858 -71.08 49.74 -7.38
CA LYS A 858 -71.51 50.77 -6.42
C LYS A 858 -71.26 52.21 -6.92
N THR A 859 -70.13 52.46 -7.58
CA THR A 859 -69.83 53.78 -8.15
C THR A 859 -70.74 54.11 -9.35
N PHE A 860 -71.16 53.11 -10.12
CA PHE A 860 -72.16 53.26 -11.17
C PHE A 860 -73.56 53.57 -10.59
N ASP A 861 -73.99 52.90 -9.52
CA ASP A 861 -75.23 53.21 -8.80
C ASP A 861 -75.24 54.63 -8.20
N GLU A 862 -74.10 55.07 -7.63
CA GLU A 862 -73.94 56.43 -7.12
C GLU A 862 -74.06 57.48 -8.24
N TYR A 863 -73.46 57.23 -9.42
CA TYR A 863 -73.66 58.05 -10.62
C TYR A 863 -75.13 58.06 -11.08
N LEU A 864 -75.82 56.90 -11.07
CA LEU A 864 -77.23 56.78 -11.43
C LEU A 864 -78.13 57.61 -10.48
N GLY A 865 -77.84 57.58 -9.18
CA GLY A 865 -78.54 58.37 -8.17
C GLY A 865 -78.30 59.88 -8.30
N ILE A 866 -77.09 60.30 -8.69
CA ILE A 866 -76.79 61.70 -9.04
C ILE A 866 -77.58 62.11 -10.29
N LYS A 867 -77.59 61.27 -11.33
CA LYS A 867 -78.33 61.51 -12.58
C LYS A 867 -79.84 61.63 -12.34
N GLN A 868 -80.43 60.77 -11.51
CA GLN A 868 -81.86 60.87 -11.16
C GLN A 868 -82.20 62.19 -10.46
N LYS A 869 -81.35 62.65 -9.51
CA LYS A 869 -81.52 63.97 -8.88
C LYS A 869 -81.42 65.11 -9.90
N TYR A 870 -80.44 65.04 -10.81
CA TYR A 870 -80.21 66.05 -11.85
C TYR A 870 -81.38 66.11 -12.85
N ASN A 871 -81.89 64.96 -13.31
CA ASN A 871 -83.07 64.87 -14.17
C ASN A 871 -84.31 65.49 -13.49
N LYS A 872 -84.52 65.25 -12.20
CA LYS A 872 -85.64 65.82 -11.44
C LYS A 872 -85.53 67.34 -11.21
N SER A 873 -84.34 67.92 -11.41
CA SER A 873 -84.12 69.37 -11.49
C SER A 873 -84.19 69.93 -12.92
N LEU A 874 -84.30 69.07 -13.94
CA LEU A 874 -84.46 69.43 -15.35
C LEU A 874 -85.94 69.46 -15.78
N GLU A 875 -86.81 68.62 -15.17
CA GLU A 875 -88.26 68.62 -15.43
C GLU A 875 -88.96 69.96 -15.12
N THR A 876 -88.31 70.85 -14.36
CA THR A 876 -88.80 72.20 -14.01
C THR A 876 -88.22 73.34 -14.87
N LEU A 877 -87.35 73.06 -15.85
CA LEU A 877 -86.73 74.06 -16.72
C LEU A 877 -86.74 73.62 -18.19
N SER A 878 -87.55 74.28 -19.01
CA SER A 878 -87.47 74.13 -20.47
C SER A 878 -86.19 74.76 -21.03
N THR A 879 -85.66 74.17 -22.10
CA THR A 879 -84.44 74.54 -22.86
C THR A 879 -83.07 74.22 -22.21
N CYS A 880 -82.47 73.08 -22.60
CA CYS A 880 -81.01 72.87 -22.73
C CYS A 880 -80.65 71.45 -23.26
N ASP A 881 -80.60 71.25 -24.58
CA ASP A 881 -80.44 69.89 -25.18
C ASP A 881 -79.04 69.27 -25.05
N ASN A 882 -77.97 70.07 -25.10
CA ASN A 882 -76.60 69.52 -25.22
C ASN A 882 -76.08 68.80 -23.96
N ARG A 883 -76.61 69.12 -22.77
CA ARG A 883 -76.09 68.61 -21.49
C ARG A 883 -76.61 67.21 -21.14
N VAL A 884 -77.80 66.87 -21.65
CA VAL A 884 -78.39 65.52 -21.52
C VAL A 884 -77.68 64.52 -22.43
N LEU A 885 -77.31 64.94 -23.65
CA LEU A 885 -76.50 64.12 -24.57
C LEU A 885 -75.15 63.75 -23.94
N SER A 886 -74.39 64.72 -23.42
CA SER A 886 -73.10 64.44 -22.77
C SER A 886 -73.20 63.44 -21.59
N LEU A 887 -74.25 63.53 -20.76
CA LEU A 887 -74.49 62.56 -19.67
C LEU A 887 -74.97 61.19 -20.17
N ARG A 888 -75.54 61.11 -21.38
CA ARG A 888 -75.94 59.87 -22.05
C ARG A 888 -74.74 59.18 -22.69
N ASP A 889 -73.86 59.93 -23.34
CA ASP A 889 -72.60 59.42 -23.90
C ASP A 889 -71.66 58.95 -22.78
N HIS A 890 -71.64 59.67 -21.64
CA HIS A 890 -70.89 59.26 -20.46
C HIS A 890 -71.50 58.03 -19.76
N GLN A 891 -72.83 57.87 -19.76
CA GLN A 891 -73.49 56.64 -19.34
C GLN A 891 -73.11 55.48 -20.26
N VAL A 892 -73.23 55.62 -21.58
CA VAL A 892 -72.90 54.56 -22.55
C VAL A 892 -71.43 54.15 -22.45
N ASN A 893 -70.50 55.09 -22.24
CA ASN A 893 -69.11 54.76 -21.96
C ASN A 893 -68.92 54.05 -20.61
N LEU A 894 -69.64 54.43 -19.55
CA LEU A 894 -69.61 53.71 -18.27
C LEU A 894 -70.17 52.29 -18.39
N GLU A 895 -71.28 52.10 -19.11
CA GLU A 895 -71.90 50.79 -19.38
C GLU A 895 -70.97 49.91 -20.22
N ASN A 896 -70.42 50.43 -21.32
CA ASN A 896 -69.44 49.72 -22.15
C ASN A 896 -68.17 49.34 -21.35
N ASN A 897 -67.66 50.23 -20.50
CA ASN A 897 -66.52 49.96 -19.65
C ASN A 897 -66.85 48.91 -18.57
N LEU A 898 -68.07 48.92 -18.02
CA LEU A 898 -68.51 47.91 -17.06
C LEU A 898 -68.61 46.54 -17.74
N THR A 899 -69.26 46.44 -18.90
CA THR A 899 -69.36 45.18 -19.68
C THR A 899 -67.99 44.67 -20.14
N THR A 900 -67.08 45.56 -20.54
CA THR A 900 -65.70 45.18 -20.88
C THR A 900 -64.95 44.66 -19.64
N LEU A 901 -65.14 45.29 -18.47
CA LEU A 901 -64.57 44.82 -17.21
C LEU A 901 -65.19 43.49 -16.77
N GLU A 902 -66.48 43.27 -16.97
CA GLU A 902 -67.16 42.00 -16.70
C GLU A 902 -66.60 40.86 -17.54
N LEU A 903 -66.40 41.08 -18.85
CA LEU A 903 -65.78 40.10 -19.74
C LEU A 903 -64.34 39.81 -19.31
N ASN A 904 -63.51 40.84 -19.12
CA ASN A 904 -62.12 40.67 -18.70
C ASN A 904 -61.98 39.95 -17.35
N ILE A 905 -62.82 40.28 -16.36
CA ILE A 905 -62.82 39.59 -15.05
C ILE A 905 -63.31 38.15 -15.21
N LYS A 906 -64.32 37.90 -16.05
CA LYS A 906 -64.81 36.54 -16.32
C LYS A 906 -63.71 35.68 -16.96
N ASP A 907 -63.04 36.19 -17.99
CA ASP A 907 -61.99 35.45 -18.71
C ASP A 907 -60.81 35.13 -17.76
N ILE A 908 -60.42 36.07 -16.89
CA ILE A 908 -59.41 35.84 -15.83
C ILE A 908 -59.89 34.77 -14.84
N VAL A 909 -61.14 34.84 -14.38
CA VAL A 909 -61.70 33.86 -13.42
C VAL A 909 -61.81 32.47 -14.04
N ASP A 910 -62.25 32.35 -15.29
CA ASP A 910 -62.34 31.07 -16.00
C ASP A 910 -60.93 30.48 -16.27
N GLU A 911 -59.94 31.31 -16.64
CA GLU A 911 -58.53 30.89 -16.80
C GLU A 911 -57.92 30.39 -15.48
N LYS A 912 -58.11 31.12 -14.36
CA LYS A 912 -57.56 30.72 -13.07
C LYS A 912 -58.31 29.53 -12.46
N ASN A 913 -59.62 29.41 -12.66
CA ASN A 913 -60.38 28.22 -12.29
C ASN A 913 -59.89 26.97 -13.05
N HIS A 914 -59.67 27.08 -14.37
CA HIS A 914 -59.08 25.98 -15.15
C HIS A 914 -57.68 25.63 -14.64
N THR A 915 -56.87 26.63 -14.29
CA THR A 915 -55.52 26.44 -13.72
C THR A 915 -55.57 25.69 -12.39
N ILE A 916 -56.48 26.07 -11.48
CA ILE A 916 -56.68 25.38 -10.18
C ILE A 916 -57.11 23.92 -10.39
N VAL A 917 -58.04 23.66 -11.33
CA VAL A 917 -58.50 22.28 -11.63
C VAL A 917 -57.37 21.40 -12.16
N GLU A 918 -56.49 21.90 -13.03
CA GLU A 918 -55.32 21.14 -13.49
C GLU A 918 -54.27 20.96 -12.39
N MET A 919 -54.02 21.97 -11.55
CA MET A 919 -53.13 21.83 -10.39
C MET A 919 -53.65 20.78 -9.41
N GLN A 920 -54.96 20.72 -9.16
CA GLN A 920 -55.56 19.70 -8.31
C GLN A 920 -55.43 18.30 -8.94
N ARG A 921 -55.68 18.15 -10.25
CA ARG A 921 -55.47 16.88 -10.99
C ARG A 921 -54.04 16.37 -10.91
N VAL A 922 -53.04 17.28 -10.87
CA VAL A 922 -51.63 16.92 -10.67
C VAL A 922 -51.38 16.48 -9.23
N VAL A 923 -51.93 17.18 -8.23
CA VAL A 923 -51.84 16.81 -6.81
C VAL A 923 -52.45 15.42 -6.56
N ASP A 924 -53.64 15.16 -7.08
CA ASP A 924 -54.35 13.88 -6.91
C ASP A 924 -53.57 12.71 -7.55
N ARG A 925 -52.99 12.94 -8.74
CA ARG A 925 -52.15 11.95 -9.43
C ARG A 925 -50.88 11.62 -8.63
N LEU A 926 -50.20 12.64 -8.10
CA LEU A 926 -49.00 12.45 -7.28
C LEU A 926 -49.33 11.72 -5.98
N GLN A 927 -50.45 12.01 -5.33
CA GLN A 927 -50.90 11.27 -4.13
C GLN A 927 -51.14 9.79 -4.43
N LEU A 928 -51.77 9.46 -5.56
CA LEU A 928 -51.99 8.08 -6.00
C LEU A 928 -50.67 7.35 -6.30
N GLU A 929 -49.73 8.02 -6.99
CA GLU A 929 -48.43 7.43 -7.30
C GLU A 929 -47.59 7.17 -6.03
N ILE A 930 -47.59 8.10 -5.07
CA ILE A 930 -46.97 7.93 -3.75
C ILE A 930 -47.57 6.74 -3.01
N ALA A 931 -48.90 6.61 -2.98
CA ALA A 931 -49.58 5.49 -2.31
C ALA A 931 -49.19 4.13 -2.92
N LEU A 932 -49.21 4.03 -4.27
CA LEU A 932 -48.82 2.82 -5.00
C LEU A 932 -47.35 2.46 -4.76
N LYS A 933 -46.43 3.44 -4.78
CA LYS A 933 -45.01 3.22 -4.53
C LYS A 933 -44.73 2.83 -3.08
N THR A 934 -45.39 3.47 -2.12
CA THR A 934 -45.28 3.13 -0.68
C THR A 934 -45.74 1.68 -0.44
N GLN A 935 -46.84 1.26 -1.06
CA GLN A 935 -47.32 -0.13 -1.00
C GLN A 935 -46.34 -1.11 -1.65
N GLN A 936 -45.78 -0.77 -2.83
CA GLN A 936 -44.77 -1.58 -3.52
C GLN A 936 -43.52 -1.80 -2.64
N TYR A 937 -42.97 -0.74 -2.06
CA TYR A 937 -41.77 -0.83 -1.21
C TYR A 937 -42.03 -1.50 0.14
N SER A 938 -43.21 -1.32 0.74
CA SER A 938 -43.61 -2.02 1.97
C SER A 938 -43.58 -3.55 1.78
N ASN A 939 -44.14 -4.05 0.68
CA ASN A 939 -44.11 -5.47 0.33
C ASN A 939 -42.67 -5.99 0.16
N ILE A 940 -41.79 -5.22 -0.51
CA ILE A 940 -40.38 -5.58 -0.72
C ILE A 940 -39.62 -5.60 0.62
N SER A 941 -39.83 -4.61 1.49
CA SER A 941 -39.23 -4.55 2.82
C SER A 941 -39.64 -5.75 3.69
N GLN A 942 -40.92 -6.17 3.64
CA GLN A 942 -41.38 -7.36 4.36
C GLN A 942 -40.76 -8.65 3.82
N GLN A 943 -40.61 -8.79 2.50
CA GLN A 943 -39.94 -9.94 1.89
C GLN A 943 -38.45 -10.01 2.28
N LEU A 944 -37.75 -8.88 2.36
CA LEU A 944 -36.36 -8.81 2.81
C LEU A 944 -36.23 -9.16 4.30
N LYS A 945 -37.10 -8.61 5.16
CA LYS A 945 -37.12 -8.92 6.61
C LYS A 945 -37.34 -10.40 6.89
N ASN A 946 -38.27 -11.04 6.17
CA ASN A 946 -38.48 -12.49 6.28
C ASN A 946 -37.22 -13.28 5.91
N LYS A 947 -36.52 -12.89 4.81
CA LYS A 947 -35.27 -13.54 4.40
C LYS A 947 -34.11 -13.30 5.37
N ILE A 948 -34.00 -12.13 5.98
CA ILE A 948 -32.99 -11.86 7.01
C ILE A 948 -33.21 -12.83 8.18
N TYR A 949 -34.43 -12.91 8.71
CA TYR A 949 -34.80 -13.83 9.79
C TYR A 949 -34.53 -15.31 9.47
N GLU A 950 -34.79 -15.76 8.24
CA GLU A 950 -34.47 -17.12 7.79
C GLU A 950 -32.95 -17.40 7.81
N ASN A 951 -32.12 -16.46 7.34
CA ASN A 951 -30.66 -16.64 7.34
C ASN A 951 -30.05 -16.48 8.74
N GLU A 952 -30.58 -15.59 9.59
CA GLU A 952 -30.20 -15.46 11.01
C GLU A 952 -30.41 -16.78 11.77
N LYS A 953 -31.56 -17.44 11.56
CA LYS A 953 -31.86 -18.75 12.17
C LYS A 953 -30.86 -19.82 11.73
N ILE A 954 -30.53 -19.89 10.43
CA ILE A 954 -29.54 -20.83 9.89
C ILE A 954 -28.15 -20.56 10.50
N ASN A 955 -27.74 -19.29 10.62
CA ASN A 955 -26.46 -18.95 11.23
C ASN A 955 -26.41 -19.30 12.73
N GLN A 956 -27.51 -19.18 13.49
CA GLN A 956 -27.56 -19.66 14.88
C GLN A 956 -27.41 -21.19 14.98
N GLU A 957 -28.05 -21.95 14.08
CA GLU A 957 -27.92 -23.41 14.04
C GLU A 957 -26.49 -23.86 13.68
N LEU A 958 -25.81 -23.16 12.75
CA LEU A 958 -24.41 -23.41 12.41
C LEU A 958 -23.40 -23.00 13.51
N ILE A 959 -23.68 -21.92 14.25
CA ILE A 959 -22.86 -21.50 15.41
C ILE A 959 -22.94 -22.54 16.54
N ALA A 960 -24.12 -23.12 16.79
CA ALA A 960 -24.29 -24.17 17.79
C ALA A 960 -23.46 -25.42 17.45
N LEU A 961 -23.49 -25.87 16.19
CA LEU A 961 -22.67 -26.97 15.68
C LEU A 961 -21.16 -26.70 15.84
N LYS A 962 -20.70 -25.51 15.41
CA LYS A 962 -19.30 -25.10 15.56
C LYS A 962 -18.82 -25.11 17.01
N LYS A 963 -19.68 -24.72 17.95
CA LYS A 963 -19.33 -24.75 19.39
C LYS A 963 -19.15 -26.18 19.91
N GLU A 964 -20.07 -27.10 19.59
CA GLU A 964 -19.97 -28.51 20.00
C GLU A 964 -18.75 -29.23 19.38
N GLN A 965 -18.28 -28.73 18.24
CA GLN A 965 -17.11 -29.23 17.52
C GLN A 965 -15.80 -28.68 18.11
N ALA A 966 -15.73 -27.36 18.38
CA ALA A 966 -14.57 -26.72 19.00
C ALA A 966 -14.27 -27.28 20.41
N GLU A 967 -15.28 -27.47 21.25
CA GLU A 967 -15.13 -28.02 22.61
C GLU A 967 -14.56 -29.45 22.61
N LYS A 968 -14.71 -30.21 21.50
CA LYS A 968 -14.10 -31.54 21.33
C LYS A 968 -12.66 -31.45 20.81
N SER A 969 -12.39 -30.56 19.86
CA SER A 969 -11.04 -30.35 19.30
C SER A 969 -10.06 -29.79 20.34
N GLU A 970 -10.47 -28.80 21.14
CA GLU A 970 -9.63 -28.20 22.19
C GLU A 970 -9.24 -29.24 23.27
N ALA A 971 -10.15 -30.15 23.62
CA ALA A 971 -9.88 -31.24 24.55
C ALA A 971 -8.88 -32.28 24.00
N ILE A 972 -8.83 -32.45 22.68
CA ILE A 972 -7.89 -33.35 22.00
C ILE A 972 -6.51 -32.68 21.84
N GLU A 973 -6.47 -31.39 21.51
CA GLU A 973 -5.20 -30.68 21.27
C GLU A 973 -4.40 -30.44 22.55
N ASN A 974 -5.06 -30.04 23.64
CA ASN A 974 -4.42 -29.90 24.96
C ASN A 974 -3.82 -31.23 25.48
N ALA A 975 -4.32 -32.38 25.02
CA ALA A 975 -3.76 -33.70 25.34
C ALA A 975 -2.52 -34.05 24.50
N LYS A 976 -2.37 -33.49 23.28
CA LYS A 976 -1.30 -33.84 22.33
C LYS A 976 0.09 -33.31 22.75
N GLN A 977 0.19 -32.19 23.49
CA GLN A 977 1.47 -31.54 23.84
C GLN A 977 2.21 -32.13 25.07
N LEU A 978 1.63 -33.13 25.75
CA LEU A 978 2.10 -33.61 27.05
C LEU A 978 3.15 -34.72 26.95
N VAL A 979 4.29 -34.52 27.63
CA VAL A 979 5.44 -35.42 27.65
C VAL A 979 5.72 -35.88 29.08
N ALA A 980 5.98 -37.17 29.28
CA ALA A 980 6.28 -37.70 30.61
C ALA A 980 7.71 -37.35 31.07
N LEU A 981 7.84 -36.91 32.32
CA LEU A 981 9.12 -36.73 33.01
C LEU A 981 9.81 -38.08 33.25
N ASP A 982 11.13 -38.13 33.11
CA ASP A 982 11.97 -39.32 33.33
C ASP A 982 11.72 -40.55 32.41
N GLU A 983 10.73 -40.50 31.51
CA GLU A 983 10.51 -41.50 30.46
C GLU A 983 11.32 -41.24 29.18
N LYS A 984 11.49 -42.26 28.34
CA LYS A 984 12.16 -42.14 27.03
C LYS A 984 11.22 -41.60 25.97
N ILE A 985 11.54 -40.43 25.42
CA ILE A 985 10.88 -39.87 24.24
C ILE A 985 11.68 -40.26 23.00
N LYS A 986 11.01 -40.74 21.95
CA LYS A 986 11.61 -40.96 20.63
C LYS A 986 11.14 -39.85 19.70
N ALA A 987 12.08 -39.13 19.11
CA ALA A 987 11.83 -38.01 18.22
C ALA A 987 12.45 -38.27 16.84
N THR A 988 11.71 -37.90 15.80
CA THR A 988 12.14 -37.97 14.39
C THR A 988 12.24 -36.55 13.85
N MET A 989 13.32 -36.27 13.14
CA MET A 989 13.45 -35.07 12.31
C MET A 989 13.66 -35.48 10.86
N SER A 990 13.07 -34.73 9.94
CA SER A 990 13.30 -34.88 8.50
C SER A 990 13.53 -33.53 7.84
N PHE A 991 14.36 -33.55 6.81
CA PHE A 991 14.69 -32.41 5.97
C PHE A 991 14.59 -32.80 4.49
N THR A 992 14.08 -31.90 3.65
CA THR A 992 13.93 -32.07 2.20
C THR A 992 14.87 -31.11 1.47
N ASN A 993 15.76 -31.59 0.60
CA ASN A 993 16.64 -30.71 -0.18
C ASN A 993 15.85 -29.91 -1.25
N PRO A 994 15.77 -28.57 -1.16
CA PRO A 994 15.06 -27.76 -2.16
C PRO A 994 15.97 -27.26 -3.29
N LEU A 995 17.28 -27.47 -3.20
CA LEU A 995 18.23 -26.92 -4.17
C LEU A 995 18.35 -27.85 -5.39
N PRO A 996 18.57 -27.29 -6.60
CA PRO A 996 18.83 -28.07 -7.81
C PRO A 996 20.28 -28.62 -7.86
N ILE A 997 20.91 -28.82 -6.68
CA ILE A 997 22.25 -29.37 -6.50
C ILE A 997 22.26 -30.37 -5.32
N GLU A 998 23.18 -31.31 -5.39
CA GLU A 998 23.55 -32.21 -4.29
C GLU A 998 24.00 -31.42 -3.04
N LEU A 999 23.59 -31.86 -1.84
CA LEU A 999 24.13 -31.36 -0.58
C LEU A 999 25.15 -32.33 0.03
N THR A 1000 26.27 -31.81 0.52
CA THR A 1000 27.39 -32.59 1.05
C THR A 1000 27.69 -32.27 2.52
N ASN A 1001 28.26 -33.24 3.26
CA ASN A 1001 28.62 -33.12 4.69
C ASN A 1001 27.44 -32.75 5.61
N CYS A 1002 26.23 -33.17 5.23
CA CYS A 1002 24.98 -32.86 5.91
C CYS A 1002 24.96 -33.35 7.37
N GLN A 1003 24.48 -32.51 8.28
CA GLN A 1003 24.30 -32.85 9.69
C GLN A 1003 23.08 -32.16 10.31
N PHE A 1004 22.41 -32.86 11.22
CA PHE A 1004 21.45 -32.27 12.15
C PHE A 1004 22.15 -31.94 13.48
N ARG A 1005 21.85 -30.76 14.03
CA ARG A 1005 22.17 -30.37 15.41
C ARG A 1005 20.87 -30.28 16.21
N VAL A 1006 20.85 -30.88 17.40
CA VAL A 1006 19.63 -31.00 18.22
C VAL A 1006 19.87 -30.44 19.61
N LEU A 1007 18.98 -29.54 20.05
CA LEU A 1007 18.82 -29.12 21.43
C LEU A 1007 17.48 -29.68 21.95
N ALA A 1008 17.51 -30.45 23.04
CA ALA A 1008 16.30 -31.04 23.62
C ALA A 1008 16.40 -31.14 25.16
N PRO A 1009 15.26 -31.10 25.89
CA PRO A 1009 15.30 -30.99 27.35
C PRO A 1009 15.83 -32.27 27.99
N GLY A 1010 16.98 -32.20 28.68
CA GLY A 1010 17.66 -33.37 29.26
C GLY A 1010 18.95 -33.77 28.55
N LEU A 1011 19.24 -33.22 27.36
CA LEU A 1011 20.58 -33.33 26.77
C LEU A 1011 21.55 -32.38 27.48
N GLU A 1012 22.71 -32.89 27.91
CA GLU A 1012 23.76 -32.08 28.55
C GLU A 1012 24.54 -31.20 27.56
N ARG A 1013 24.52 -31.57 26.27
CA ARG A 1013 25.16 -30.89 25.14
C ARG A 1013 24.33 -31.12 23.88
N ASN A 1014 24.40 -30.21 22.91
CA ASN A 1014 23.71 -30.37 21.62
C ASN A 1014 24.15 -31.68 20.96
N LEU A 1015 23.19 -32.55 20.63
CA LEU A 1015 23.45 -33.78 19.89
C LEU A 1015 23.75 -33.41 18.43
N LYS A 1016 24.83 -33.95 17.87
CA LYS A 1016 25.15 -33.85 16.44
C LYS A 1016 24.95 -35.20 15.78
N ILE A 1017 24.19 -35.24 14.70
CA ILE A 1017 23.93 -36.43 13.88
C ILE A 1017 24.41 -36.10 12.48
N LYS A 1018 25.53 -36.68 12.05
CA LYS A 1018 25.94 -36.62 10.64
C LYS A 1018 25.06 -37.54 9.80
N LEU A 1019 24.89 -37.18 8.53
CA LEU A 1019 24.38 -38.06 7.50
C LEU A 1019 25.57 -38.47 6.63
N ASP A 1020 25.78 -39.78 6.48
CA ASP A 1020 26.97 -40.32 5.79
C ASP A 1020 26.82 -40.33 4.26
N ASN A 1021 25.67 -39.87 3.74
CA ASN A 1021 25.32 -39.83 2.32
C ASN A 1021 25.19 -38.38 1.81
N ILE A 1022 25.43 -38.20 0.51
CA ILE A 1022 25.02 -37.02 -0.26
C ILE A 1022 23.48 -36.94 -0.28
N VAL A 1023 22.92 -35.74 -0.29
CA VAL A 1023 21.46 -35.53 -0.40
C VAL A 1023 21.12 -34.90 -1.74
N GLU A 1024 20.60 -35.73 -2.64
CA GLU A 1024 20.16 -35.35 -3.99
C GLU A 1024 19.10 -34.24 -3.99
N PRO A 1025 18.94 -33.47 -5.09
CA PRO A 1025 17.81 -32.56 -5.29
C PRO A 1025 16.45 -33.23 -5.03
N GLY A 1026 15.61 -32.62 -4.19
CA GLY A 1026 14.29 -33.15 -3.81
C GLY A 1026 14.30 -34.33 -2.85
N ALA A 1027 15.47 -34.87 -2.46
CA ALA A 1027 15.52 -36.01 -1.54
C ALA A 1027 15.16 -35.63 -0.10
N VAL A 1028 14.37 -36.50 0.55
CA VAL A 1028 14.02 -36.37 1.97
C VAL A 1028 14.94 -37.27 2.80
N VAL A 1029 15.73 -36.65 3.68
CA VAL A 1029 16.51 -37.35 4.70
C VAL A 1029 15.82 -37.27 6.05
N SER A 1030 15.91 -38.33 6.85
CA SER A 1030 15.39 -38.33 8.23
C SER A 1030 16.35 -39.03 9.19
N CYS A 1031 16.41 -38.54 10.42
CA CYS A 1031 17.11 -39.21 11.51
C CYS A 1031 16.31 -39.18 12.81
N HIS A 1032 16.71 -40.05 13.73
CA HIS A 1032 16.00 -40.31 14.97
C HIS A 1032 16.92 -40.10 16.17
N PHE A 1033 16.40 -39.51 17.23
CA PHE A 1033 17.07 -39.51 18.54
C PHE A 1033 16.13 -39.94 19.66
N THR A 1034 16.72 -40.39 20.77
CA THR A 1034 16.00 -40.70 22.01
C THR A 1034 16.53 -39.80 23.11
N ASN A 1035 15.65 -39.24 23.91
CA ASN A 1035 15.97 -38.33 25.00
C ASN A 1035 15.14 -38.70 26.25
N VAL A 1036 15.54 -38.21 27.43
CA VAL A 1036 14.83 -38.42 28.70
C VAL A 1036 14.70 -37.08 29.43
N PRO A 1037 13.52 -36.44 29.42
CA PRO A 1037 13.33 -35.14 30.07
C PRO A 1037 13.56 -35.20 31.58
N LYS A 1038 14.49 -34.36 32.08
CA LYS A 1038 14.90 -34.30 33.50
C LYS A 1038 14.35 -33.10 34.28
N ARG A 1039 13.52 -32.26 33.67
CA ARG A 1039 12.86 -31.12 34.33
C ARG A 1039 11.42 -30.99 33.81
N LYS A 1040 10.50 -30.69 34.73
CA LYS A 1040 9.08 -30.41 34.43
C LYS A 1040 8.89 -28.99 33.90
N GLY A 1041 7.81 -28.76 33.16
CA GLY A 1041 7.40 -27.46 32.62
C GLY A 1041 7.50 -27.38 31.10
N ASN A 1042 7.19 -26.20 30.54
CA ASN A 1042 7.25 -25.94 29.11
C ASN A 1042 8.71 -25.98 28.62
N SER A 1043 8.91 -26.45 27.40
CA SER A 1043 10.21 -26.55 26.75
C SER A 1043 10.05 -26.68 25.24
N THR A 1044 11.15 -26.58 24.50
CA THR A 1044 11.16 -26.72 23.04
C THR A 1044 12.27 -27.69 22.63
N ILE A 1045 11.98 -28.58 21.69
CA ILE A 1045 13.00 -29.29 20.91
C ILE A 1045 13.34 -28.40 19.73
N ILE A 1046 14.62 -28.07 19.57
CA ILE A 1046 15.14 -27.28 18.46
C ILE A 1046 16.06 -28.16 17.64
N VAL A 1047 15.86 -28.19 16.34
CA VAL A 1047 16.69 -28.90 15.37
C VAL A 1047 17.20 -27.88 14.36
N ASN A 1048 18.48 -27.95 13.99
CA ASN A 1048 19.07 -27.15 12.91
C ASN A 1048 19.76 -28.09 11.92
N PHE A 1049 19.53 -27.90 10.62
CA PHE A 1049 20.19 -28.65 9.54
C PHE A 1049 21.24 -27.78 8.83
N GLU A 1050 22.43 -28.37 8.65
CA GLU A 1050 23.60 -27.76 8.04
C GLU A 1050 24.22 -28.72 7.01
N SER A 1051 24.53 -28.23 5.81
CA SER A 1051 25.43 -28.86 4.83
C SER A 1051 26.54 -27.87 4.45
N ASN A 1052 27.42 -28.22 3.51
CA ASN A 1052 28.41 -27.25 3.00
C ASN A 1052 27.75 -26.13 2.16
N GLU A 1053 26.60 -26.42 1.54
CA GLU A 1053 25.90 -25.59 0.55
C GLU A 1053 24.69 -24.84 1.15
N LEU A 1054 24.00 -25.45 2.14
CA LEU A 1054 22.78 -24.94 2.75
C LEU A 1054 22.91 -24.93 4.28
N ASN A 1055 22.66 -23.78 4.92
CA ASN A 1055 22.85 -23.61 6.36
C ASN A 1055 21.73 -22.77 6.99
N GLY A 1056 21.41 -23.03 8.25
CA GLY A 1056 20.47 -22.22 9.03
C GLY A 1056 19.00 -22.60 8.85
N ILE A 1057 18.71 -23.83 8.43
CA ILE A 1057 17.34 -24.37 8.40
C ILE A 1057 17.00 -24.86 9.81
N GLU A 1058 16.07 -24.20 10.50
CA GLU A 1058 15.71 -24.50 11.89
C GLU A 1058 14.25 -24.96 12.07
N GLY A 1059 14.06 -26.02 12.87
CA GLY A 1059 12.80 -26.66 13.18
C GLY A 1059 12.54 -26.64 14.69
N PHE A 1060 11.37 -26.15 15.10
CA PHE A 1060 11.00 -25.97 16.50
C PHE A 1060 9.75 -26.80 16.84
N LEU A 1061 9.78 -27.54 17.95
CA LEU A 1061 8.62 -28.28 18.47
C LEU A 1061 8.45 -28.00 19.98
N PRO A 1062 7.44 -27.22 20.40
CA PRO A 1062 7.13 -27.03 21.81
C PRO A 1062 6.55 -28.31 22.44
N ILE A 1063 6.94 -28.58 23.69
CA ILE A 1063 6.47 -29.71 24.51
C ILE A 1063 6.30 -29.29 25.97
N ILE A 1064 5.36 -29.90 26.68
CA ILE A 1064 5.10 -29.65 28.10
C ILE A 1064 5.44 -30.90 28.90
N VAL A 1065 6.52 -30.85 29.69
CA VAL A 1065 7.00 -31.99 30.49
C VAL A 1065 6.25 -32.07 31.81
N VAL A 1066 5.46 -33.12 32.00
CA VAL A 1066 4.61 -33.36 33.18
C VAL A 1066 5.00 -34.62 33.92
N LYS A 1067 4.78 -34.66 35.25
CA LYS A 1067 5.20 -35.79 36.09
C LYS A 1067 4.40 -37.07 35.83
N ASN A 1068 3.10 -36.94 35.58
CA ASN A 1068 2.20 -38.00 35.19
C ASN A 1068 1.41 -37.51 33.95
N LEU A 1069 1.22 -38.36 32.94
CA LEU A 1069 0.28 -38.05 31.85
C LEU A 1069 -1.17 -38.26 32.33
N PRO A 1070 -2.13 -37.41 31.92
CA PRO A 1070 -3.55 -37.64 32.21
C PRO A 1070 -4.08 -38.91 31.50
N PRO A 1071 -5.17 -39.50 31.99
CA PRO A 1071 -5.90 -40.53 31.25
C PRO A 1071 -6.50 -39.90 29.98
N LEU A 1072 -6.51 -40.66 28.88
CA LEU A 1072 -7.18 -40.24 27.65
C LEU A 1072 -8.71 -40.27 27.85
N PRO A 1073 -9.47 -39.35 27.20
CA PRO A 1073 -10.93 -39.42 27.22
C PRO A 1073 -11.43 -40.71 26.54
N PRO A 1074 -12.58 -41.26 26.96
CA PRO A 1074 -13.10 -42.51 26.41
C PRO A 1074 -13.49 -42.35 24.94
N THR A 1075 -12.85 -43.13 24.06
CA THR A 1075 -13.16 -43.15 22.63
C THR A 1075 -14.58 -43.64 22.38
N ILE A 1076 -15.33 -42.97 21.49
CA ILE A 1076 -16.65 -43.42 21.08
C ILE A 1076 -16.49 -44.69 20.22
N ILE A 1077 -16.95 -45.82 20.76
CA ILE A 1077 -16.95 -47.11 20.06
C ILE A 1077 -18.22 -47.21 19.22
N GLY A 1078 -18.08 -47.13 17.90
CA GLY A 1078 -19.11 -47.58 16.95
C GLY A 1078 -19.31 -49.10 17.03
N PRO A 1079 -20.47 -49.63 16.59
CA PRO A 1079 -20.77 -51.05 16.73
C PRO A 1079 -19.77 -51.94 15.97
N LYS A 1080 -19.36 -53.03 16.62
CA LYS A 1080 -18.49 -54.08 16.04
C LYS A 1080 -19.09 -54.70 14.77
N PRO A 1081 -18.29 -54.90 13.71
CA PRO A 1081 -18.30 -56.13 12.92
C PRO A 1081 -17.65 -57.27 13.73
N ASP A 1082 -18.09 -58.51 13.50
CA ASP A 1082 -17.68 -59.67 14.29
C ASP A 1082 -16.26 -60.23 13.97
N ASP A 1083 -15.75 -61.08 14.87
CA ASP A 1083 -14.36 -61.53 14.89
C ASP A 1083 -14.03 -62.61 13.82
N ALA A 1084 -13.17 -62.28 12.85
CA ALA A 1084 -12.10 -63.13 12.25
C ALA A 1084 -11.42 -62.42 11.04
N GLY A 1085 -10.10 -62.27 10.93
CA GLY A 1085 -8.99 -62.52 11.86
C GLY A 1085 -7.70 -62.93 11.11
N VAL A 1086 -6.58 -62.21 11.32
CA VAL A 1086 -5.18 -62.59 10.96
C VAL A 1086 -5.01 -63.23 9.55
N SER A 1087 -4.79 -62.55 8.41
CA SER A 1087 -3.86 -61.43 8.12
C SER A 1087 -3.38 -61.49 6.64
N ASP A 1088 -2.27 -60.89 6.16
CA ASP A 1088 -1.30 -59.92 6.73
C ASP A 1088 -0.49 -59.14 5.61
N GLN A 1089 0.42 -58.20 5.96
CA GLN A 1089 1.33 -57.43 5.04
C GLN A 1089 2.66 -58.18 4.70
N PRO A 1090 3.48 -57.77 3.69
CA PRO A 1090 3.30 -56.70 2.70
C PRO A 1090 3.52 -57.15 1.23
N SER A 1091 3.30 -56.23 0.28
CA SER A 1091 4.22 -56.12 -0.88
C SER A 1091 4.20 -54.72 -1.49
N VAL A 1092 5.38 -54.20 -1.87
CA VAL A 1092 5.49 -53.01 -2.72
C VAL A 1092 5.28 -53.45 -4.16
N GLY A 1093 4.09 -53.18 -4.70
CA GLY A 1093 3.72 -53.52 -6.07
C GLY A 1093 3.40 -52.27 -6.89
N VAL A 1094 4.22 -51.97 -7.90
CA VAL A 1094 3.91 -50.92 -8.88
C VAL A 1094 2.81 -51.43 -9.82
N LEU A 1095 1.65 -50.76 -9.83
CA LEU A 1095 0.55 -51.03 -10.76
C LEU A 1095 0.27 -49.82 -11.67
N LYS A 1096 -0.35 -50.11 -12.81
CA LYS A 1096 -0.48 -49.23 -13.97
C LYS A 1096 -1.81 -48.47 -13.96
N PRO A 1097 -1.91 -47.34 -14.68
CA PRO A 1097 -3.19 -46.65 -14.86
C PRO A 1097 -4.14 -47.49 -15.72
N ASP A 1098 -5.31 -47.84 -15.15
CA ASP A 1098 -6.59 -48.04 -15.85
C ASP A 1098 -7.68 -48.34 -14.80
N ASP A 1099 -8.55 -47.36 -14.48
CA ASP A 1099 -9.93 -47.57 -14.03
C ASP A 1099 -10.69 -46.22 -13.91
N SER A 1100 -10.90 -45.56 -15.05
CA SER A 1100 -11.48 -44.20 -15.10
C SER A 1100 -13.00 -44.18 -15.33
N SER A 1101 -13.80 -44.70 -14.39
CA SER A 1101 -15.28 -44.61 -14.52
C SER A 1101 -16.07 -44.73 -13.22
N LEU A 1102 -16.06 -43.68 -12.36
CA LEU A 1102 -17.17 -43.31 -11.44
C LEU A 1102 -16.84 -42.00 -10.67
N ILE A 1103 -17.13 -40.84 -11.27
CA ILE A 1103 -17.42 -39.50 -10.69
C ILE A 1103 -17.45 -38.51 -11.87
N VAL A 1104 -18.49 -38.61 -12.72
CA VAL A 1104 -18.72 -37.68 -13.85
C VAL A 1104 -20.23 -37.39 -13.95
N ALA A 1105 -20.76 -36.70 -12.93
CA ALA A 1105 -22.21 -36.44 -12.83
C ALA A 1105 -22.59 -35.00 -12.42
N GLU A 1106 -21.68 -34.15 -11.92
CA GLU A 1106 -22.09 -32.81 -11.41
C GLU A 1106 -21.12 -31.64 -11.72
N ALA A 1107 -19.99 -31.89 -12.39
CA ALA A 1107 -18.96 -30.89 -12.68
C ALA A 1107 -19.13 -30.17 -14.05
N LYS A 1108 -20.26 -29.48 -14.29
CA LYS A 1108 -20.48 -28.70 -15.53
C LYS A 1108 -21.22 -27.36 -15.32
N LYS A 1109 -20.66 -26.43 -14.50
CA LYS A 1109 -21.13 -25.03 -14.50
C LYS A 1109 -20.19 -23.91 -13.98
N SER A 1110 -18.86 -24.01 -14.17
CA SER A 1110 -17.94 -22.92 -13.77
C SER A 1110 -16.60 -22.85 -14.53
N GLU A 1111 -16.61 -22.84 -15.87
CA GLU A 1111 -15.42 -22.52 -16.69
C GLU A 1111 -15.02 -21.03 -16.58
N LYS A 1112 -14.51 -20.62 -15.41
CA LYS A 1112 -13.76 -19.35 -15.23
C LYS A 1112 -12.90 -19.24 -13.95
N SER A 1113 -12.60 -20.34 -13.26
CA SER A 1113 -11.75 -20.35 -12.04
C SER A 1113 -10.37 -21.00 -12.23
N ASN A 1114 -10.24 -21.99 -13.14
CA ASN A 1114 -9.06 -22.84 -13.26
C ASN A 1114 -7.87 -22.20 -14.02
N LEU A 1115 -7.45 -21.01 -13.58
CA LEU A 1115 -6.10 -20.48 -13.86
C LEU A 1115 -5.34 -20.04 -12.60
N PHE A 1116 -5.99 -19.98 -11.43
CA PHE A 1116 -5.35 -19.63 -10.15
C PHE A 1116 -5.10 -20.84 -9.22
N ALA A 1117 -5.88 -21.91 -9.35
CA ALA A 1117 -5.77 -23.09 -8.47
C ALA A 1117 -4.43 -23.85 -8.62
N ASN A 1118 -3.78 -23.79 -9.78
CA ASN A 1118 -2.53 -24.52 -10.06
C ASN A 1118 -1.26 -23.76 -9.63
N TYR A 1119 -1.36 -22.82 -8.68
CA TYR A 1119 -0.21 -22.01 -8.22
C TYR A 1119 -0.12 -21.85 -6.70
N ILE A 1120 -0.94 -22.58 -5.92
CA ILE A 1120 -0.95 -22.50 -4.44
C ILE A 1120 -0.87 -23.91 -3.80
N GLU A 1121 -0.20 -24.86 -4.45
CA GLU A 1121 0.28 -26.11 -3.82
C GLU A 1121 1.74 -26.39 -4.19
N GLU A 1122 2.66 -25.51 -3.77
CA GLU A 1122 4.06 -25.92 -3.47
C GLU A 1122 4.77 -24.92 -2.54
N ILE A 1123 4.24 -24.76 -1.31
CA ILE A 1123 5.08 -24.27 -0.21
C ILE A 1123 6.02 -25.42 0.16
N LEU A 1124 7.27 -25.33 -0.29
CA LEU A 1124 8.30 -26.34 -0.02
C LEU A 1124 8.61 -26.42 1.48
N MET A 1125 7.92 -27.32 2.19
CA MET A 1125 8.17 -27.61 3.60
C MET A 1125 9.55 -28.26 3.77
N LEU A 1126 10.52 -27.47 4.24
CA LEU A 1126 11.92 -27.89 4.28
C LEU A 1126 12.24 -28.77 5.49
N MET A 1127 11.53 -28.61 6.61
CA MET A 1127 11.89 -29.27 7.86
C MET A 1127 10.67 -29.68 8.69
N LYS A 1128 10.72 -30.87 9.27
CA LYS A 1128 9.63 -31.44 10.07
C LYS A 1128 10.16 -32.19 11.29
N VAL A 1129 9.55 -31.96 12.45
CA VAL A 1129 9.95 -32.58 13.73
C VAL A 1129 8.73 -33.23 14.39
N THR A 1130 8.89 -34.48 14.83
CA THR A 1130 7.84 -35.27 15.49
C THR A 1130 8.35 -35.95 16.76
N VAL A 1131 7.46 -36.21 17.72
CA VAL A 1131 7.76 -36.84 19.02
C VAL A 1131 6.73 -37.92 19.35
N SER A 1132 7.19 -39.00 20.00
CA SER A 1132 6.39 -40.13 20.47
C SER A 1132 6.86 -40.64 21.84
N ASN A 1133 5.90 -41.04 22.70
CA ASN A 1133 6.13 -41.54 24.05
C ASN A 1133 5.89 -43.07 24.08
N GLY A 1134 6.91 -43.86 23.70
CA GLY A 1134 6.81 -45.32 23.62
C GLY A 1134 5.73 -45.80 22.65
N ASP A 1135 4.97 -46.85 23.03
CA ASP A 1135 3.94 -47.46 22.19
C ASP A 1135 2.68 -46.59 22.00
N ARG A 1136 2.58 -45.42 22.63
CA ARG A 1136 1.51 -44.45 22.36
C ARG A 1136 1.77 -43.77 21.01
N ARG A 1137 1.16 -44.30 19.94
CA ARG A 1137 1.21 -43.75 18.56
C ARG A 1137 0.47 -42.41 18.35
N THR A 1138 0.58 -41.48 19.30
CA THR A 1138 0.16 -40.07 19.15
C THR A 1138 1.38 -39.24 18.77
N GLY A 1139 1.63 -39.11 17.47
CA GLY A 1139 2.75 -38.33 16.95
C GLY A 1139 2.45 -36.84 16.98
N LEU A 1140 3.16 -36.09 17.83
CA LEU A 1140 3.26 -34.63 17.67
C LEU A 1140 3.87 -34.32 16.30
N THR A 1141 3.41 -33.27 15.63
CA THR A 1141 4.04 -32.72 14.42
C THR A 1141 4.04 -31.20 14.52
N ALA A 1142 5.20 -30.59 14.37
CA ALA A 1142 5.32 -29.18 14.01
C ALA A 1142 5.82 -29.09 12.56
N ASN A 1143 5.14 -28.27 11.76
CA ASN A 1143 5.54 -27.89 10.40
C ASN A 1143 6.11 -26.47 10.45
N ILE A 1144 7.15 -26.21 9.64
CA ILE A 1144 7.72 -24.88 9.36
C ILE A 1144 8.01 -24.81 7.86
#